data_AF-A0A9P4Y1M3-F1
#
_entry.id   AF-A0A9P4Y1M3-F1
#
_cell.length_a   1.000
_cell.length_b   1.000
_cell.length_c   1.000
_cell.angle_alpha   90.00
_cell.angle_beta   90.00
_cell.angle_gamma   90.00
#
_symmetry.space_group_name_H-M   'P 1'
#
loop_
_entity.id
_entity.type
_entity.pdbx_description
1 polymer ?
#
loop_
_entity_poly.entity_id
_entity_poly.type
_entity_poly.pdbx_seq_one_letter_code
_entity_poly.pdbx_strand_id
1 'polypeptide(L)'
;MPPRPTIQCCRALQGRNDVSVDAVWVTDDVLSRAFRRYLDVSVTKRRAVSSAPGPMYHRKRFGRRQMTELNAMQSIGSLPVWALSNAPDMTNWRWQPPKPDLWSSPPPKATIRRTLEPPTPLETTVIRPAGREVERPPPLRVDFNPQFVMSFMKELKELHINSFSTADEYRAEFIGLVCRATKIVSRGGFTSSGVGEIYFAAFEHLETARRVHPELQTLFPYLMSSAARGIMGAKSLDGNFFVPTARFWEKWLEQLRDCEVNIANTKLLMFVMDNLRPRQVRRSSNLLLSVLYRYFDLWSTSDLHGEPEVWHHGEISRLSSSASLWSGRIDKLFKAMESDLADGQVQRARSHMRLAEKLLARVQRIALKQAHLIMRYNWLQILARLPNVQTDEFKQLLCMFAPNGHAALSYMELCDLFLLHWSSQGMLTDPDWTRSIWNNIRGKDDHFAIAALALAVNKTNTPKQCTAIFWNLWSLLRFRGGPKKLLRQLSLLSDSRTVSSAFLQRLAWTSNDHRVALLLHFILCKQEGRVRNFWWPAFWDKFAAKQTTRWKYPQIDPILLARKMTIQISGKQPLNPLANQTVESSYEQQLMEVESESVERQLDSYEPVACVPKTKAWVRQVKRIQWSLKLLLHARQLTDRQALHYVTAFTGILANKQGHLSARDLATLTSVIMRTLDQGKTGSVERLRWYLGIIYTHLGEQSCIRVGVILKRRREANWQVGELPKVIITQTRTLGLSAEGEGFLTILEEFEKTRS
;
A
#
# COMPACT_ATOMS: atom_id res chain seq x y z
N MET A 1 22.92 17.53 -57.84
CA MET A 1 23.17 16.55 -56.75
C MET A 1 22.34 15.32 -57.02
N PRO A 2 22.95 14.13 -57.14
CA PRO A 2 22.25 12.92 -57.55
C PRO A 2 21.52 12.22 -56.37
N PRO A 3 20.48 11.43 -56.65
CA PRO A 3 19.71 10.69 -55.65
C PRO A 3 20.48 9.50 -55.08
N ARG A 4 20.30 9.24 -53.78
CA ARG A 4 20.92 8.12 -53.05
C ARG A 4 20.31 6.77 -53.47
N PRO A 5 21.14 5.71 -53.61
CA PRO A 5 20.67 4.38 -53.99
C PRO A 5 20.06 3.63 -52.80
N THR A 6 19.05 2.83 -53.09
CA THR A 6 18.52 1.76 -52.23
C THR A 6 19.55 0.65 -52.08
N ILE A 7 20.02 0.40 -50.87
CA ILE A 7 20.87 -0.75 -50.55
C ILE A 7 19.99 -1.88 -50.02
N GLN A 8 19.93 -2.94 -50.82
CA GLN A 8 19.51 -4.29 -50.46
C GLN A 8 20.38 -4.82 -49.32
N CYS A 9 19.77 -5.43 -48.30
CA CYS A 9 20.50 -6.31 -47.39
C CYS A 9 19.62 -7.50 -46.99
N CYS A 10 19.46 -8.42 -47.93
CA CYS A 10 19.07 -9.80 -47.68
C CYS A 10 20.27 -10.70 -47.98
N ARG A 11 21.19 -10.88 -47.02
CA ARG A 11 22.19 -11.97 -47.04
C ARG A 11 22.90 -12.08 -45.68
N ALA A 12 22.21 -12.67 -44.71
CA ALA A 12 22.85 -13.23 -43.52
C ALA A 12 21.91 -14.18 -42.77
N LEU A 13 21.44 -15.25 -43.41
CA LEU A 13 20.78 -16.38 -42.72
C LEU A 13 20.94 -17.68 -43.53
N GLN A 14 22.18 -18.10 -43.72
CA GLN A 14 22.51 -19.49 -44.05
C GLN A 14 23.70 -19.91 -43.20
N GLY A 15 23.37 -20.39 -42.01
CA GLY A 15 24.29 -20.95 -41.03
C GLY A 15 23.48 -21.75 -40.02
N ARG A 16 23.21 -23.01 -40.38
CA ARG A 16 22.61 -24.02 -39.51
C ARG A 16 23.69 -24.45 -38.53
N ASN A 17 23.52 -24.21 -37.24
CA ASN A 17 24.18 -24.92 -36.14
C ASN A 17 23.37 -24.69 -34.85
N ASP A 18 23.21 -25.77 -34.07
CA ASP A 18 22.43 -25.86 -32.83
C ASP A 18 22.60 -24.64 -31.92
N VAL A 19 21.57 -23.80 -31.84
CA VAL A 19 21.47 -22.79 -30.80
C VAL A 19 20.82 -23.46 -29.59
N SER A 20 21.65 -23.79 -28.61
CA SER A 20 21.26 -24.01 -27.22
C SER A 20 20.12 -23.08 -26.83
N VAL A 21 19.13 -23.61 -26.11
CA VAL A 21 17.91 -22.95 -25.63
C VAL A 21 18.21 -21.60 -24.98
N ASP A 22 18.25 -20.54 -25.79
CA ASP A 22 18.35 -19.19 -25.29
C ASP A 22 16.97 -18.76 -24.80
N ALA A 23 16.82 -18.82 -23.48
CA ALA A 23 15.70 -18.23 -22.76
C ALA A 23 15.53 -16.78 -23.22
N VAL A 24 14.44 -16.47 -23.92
CA VAL A 24 14.10 -15.06 -24.17
C VAL A 24 13.44 -14.52 -22.91
N TRP A 25 14.20 -13.69 -22.21
CA TRP A 25 13.87 -13.05 -20.95
C TRP A 25 12.84 -11.94 -21.17
N VAL A 26 11.58 -12.15 -20.74
CA VAL A 26 10.70 -11.01 -20.46
C VAL A 26 11.16 -10.44 -19.14
N THR A 27 12.00 -9.41 -19.21
CA THR A 27 12.46 -8.72 -18.02
C THR A 27 11.24 -8.12 -17.32
N ASP A 28 11.21 -8.18 -16.00
CA ASP A 28 10.18 -7.55 -15.16
C ASP A 28 9.96 -6.06 -15.50
N ASP A 29 11.00 -5.38 -16.00
CA ASP A 29 10.91 -3.99 -16.46
C ASP A 29 9.96 -3.83 -17.67
N VAL A 30 9.90 -4.81 -18.58
CA VAL A 30 8.95 -4.83 -19.70
C VAL A 30 7.52 -5.00 -19.18
N LEU A 31 7.29 -5.87 -18.19
CA LEU A 31 5.99 -6.04 -17.55
C LEU A 31 5.56 -4.77 -16.79
N SER A 32 6.47 -4.16 -16.03
CA SER A 32 6.23 -2.91 -15.30
C SER A 32 5.92 -1.75 -16.26
N ARG A 33 6.68 -1.59 -17.35
CA ARG A 33 6.43 -0.57 -18.38
C ARG A 33 5.13 -0.78 -19.14
N ALA A 34 4.82 -2.03 -19.50
CA ALA A 34 3.55 -2.37 -20.11
C ALA A 34 2.38 -2.10 -19.16
N PHE A 35 2.56 -2.25 -17.86
CA PHE A 35 1.52 -1.89 -16.91
C PHE A 35 1.39 -0.37 -16.73
N ARG A 36 2.50 0.36 -16.60
CA ARG A 36 2.47 1.83 -16.50
C ARG A 36 1.79 2.51 -17.68
N ARG A 37 2.10 2.06 -18.91
CA ARG A 37 1.42 2.54 -20.12
C ARG A 37 -0.10 2.30 -20.09
N TYR A 38 -0.55 1.18 -19.50
CA TYR A 38 -1.97 0.90 -19.28
C TYR A 38 -2.61 1.92 -18.34
N LEU A 39 -1.88 2.28 -17.28
CA LEU A 39 -2.36 3.28 -16.34
C LEU A 39 -2.41 4.67 -16.93
N ASP A 40 -1.39 5.08 -17.68
CA ASP A 40 -1.33 6.41 -18.31
C ASP A 40 -2.49 6.63 -19.30
N VAL A 41 -2.89 5.59 -20.05
CA VAL A 41 -4.06 5.64 -20.94
C VAL A 41 -5.36 5.73 -20.14
N SER A 42 -5.47 5.04 -19.00
CA SER A 42 -6.69 5.06 -18.16
C SER A 42 -6.88 6.36 -17.35
N VAL A 43 -5.83 7.17 -17.18
CA VAL A 43 -5.83 8.38 -16.34
C VAL A 43 -6.03 9.67 -17.16
N THR A 44 -6.30 9.59 -18.47
CA THR A 44 -6.50 10.79 -19.31
C THR A 44 -7.50 11.74 -18.65
N LYS A 45 -6.98 12.85 -18.09
CA LYS A 45 -7.76 13.96 -17.56
C LYS A 45 -8.69 14.40 -18.67
N ARG A 46 -10.00 14.22 -18.47
CA ARG A 46 -11.05 14.75 -19.34
C ARG A 46 -10.68 16.21 -19.64
N ARG A 47 -10.34 16.52 -20.89
CA ARG A 47 -10.40 17.90 -21.36
C ARG A 47 -11.86 18.30 -21.20
N ALA A 48 -12.13 19.23 -20.29
CA ALA A 48 -13.43 19.88 -20.21
C ALA A 48 -13.60 20.70 -21.48
N VAL A 49 -14.07 20.07 -22.55
CA VAL A 49 -14.46 20.79 -23.76
C VAL A 49 -15.87 21.32 -23.51
N SER A 50 -15.95 22.53 -22.98
CA SER A 50 -17.18 23.32 -22.97
C SER A 50 -17.55 23.67 -24.41
N SER A 51 -18.43 22.87 -25.01
CA SER A 51 -19.29 23.34 -26.10
C SER A 51 -20.50 22.43 -26.15
N ALA A 52 -21.65 22.98 -25.75
CA ALA A 52 -22.93 22.31 -25.93
C ALA A 52 -23.17 22.17 -27.45
N PRO A 53 -23.31 20.94 -27.98
CA PRO A 53 -23.62 20.77 -29.39
C PRO A 53 -25.07 21.21 -29.64
N GLY A 54 -25.27 22.09 -30.61
CA GLY A 54 -26.59 22.67 -30.91
C GLY A 54 -27.68 21.63 -31.21
N PRO A 55 -28.96 22.02 -31.10
CA PRO A 55 -30.12 21.12 -31.07
C PRO A 55 -30.27 20.18 -32.27
N MET A 56 -29.73 20.53 -33.45
CA MET A 56 -29.70 19.63 -34.61
C MET A 56 -28.76 18.42 -34.44
N TYR A 57 -27.65 18.58 -33.73
CA TYR A 57 -26.71 17.49 -33.49
C TYR A 57 -27.27 16.48 -32.48
N HIS A 58 -28.11 16.96 -31.54
CA HIS A 58 -28.81 16.11 -30.59
C HIS A 58 -29.82 15.20 -31.28
N ARG A 59 -30.56 15.69 -32.29
CA ARG A 59 -31.52 14.86 -33.06
C ARG A 59 -30.84 13.79 -33.91
N LYS A 60 -29.71 14.10 -34.57
CA LYS A 60 -28.93 13.09 -35.33
C LYS A 60 -28.34 11.99 -34.43
N ARG A 61 -27.91 12.34 -33.21
CA ARG A 61 -27.44 11.33 -32.23
C ARG A 61 -28.58 10.53 -31.59
N PHE A 62 -29.75 11.13 -31.40
CA PHE A 62 -30.92 10.41 -30.86
C PHE A 62 -31.39 9.30 -31.81
N GLY A 63 -31.45 9.56 -33.11
CA GLY A 63 -31.79 8.53 -34.12
C GLY A 63 -30.80 7.38 -34.21
N ARG A 64 -29.49 7.64 -34.05
CA ARG A 64 -28.46 6.58 -34.02
C ARG A 64 -28.51 5.74 -32.74
N ARG A 65 -28.89 6.33 -31.60
CA ARG A 65 -29.03 5.61 -30.33
C ARG A 65 -30.24 4.66 -30.33
N GLN A 66 -31.38 5.07 -30.92
CA GLN A 66 -32.56 4.20 -31.03
C GLN A 66 -32.32 2.94 -31.87
N MET A 67 -31.52 3.03 -32.93
CA MET A 67 -31.16 1.84 -33.75
C MET A 67 -30.21 0.87 -33.02
N THR A 68 -29.44 1.36 -32.05
CA THR A 68 -28.53 0.51 -31.25
C THR A 68 -29.27 -0.15 -30.08
N GLU A 69 -30.32 0.50 -29.54
CA GLU A 69 -31.17 -0.05 -28.47
C GLU A 69 -32.08 -1.19 -28.95
N LEU A 70 -32.51 -1.20 -30.22
CA LEU A 70 -33.32 -2.29 -30.77
C LEU A 70 -32.55 -3.62 -30.91
N ASN A 71 -31.22 -3.59 -31.08
CA ASN A 71 -30.38 -4.78 -31.12
C ASN A 71 -29.97 -5.31 -29.73
N ALA A 72 -30.24 -4.57 -28.65
CA ALA A 72 -29.96 -5.00 -27.28
C ALA A 72 -31.04 -5.94 -26.69
N MET A 73 -32.12 -6.22 -27.43
CA MET A 73 -33.32 -6.91 -26.92
C MET A 73 -33.25 -8.45 -26.90
N GLN A 74 -32.14 -9.10 -27.32
CA GLN A 74 -32.13 -10.56 -27.54
C GLN A 74 -31.09 -11.39 -26.75
N SER A 75 -30.47 -10.89 -25.68
CA SER A 75 -29.69 -11.80 -24.81
C SER A 75 -29.71 -11.40 -23.35
N ILE A 76 -30.54 -12.13 -22.59
CA ILE A 76 -30.56 -12.14 -21.13
C ILE A 76 -29.19 -12.68 -20.66
N GLY A 77 -28.30 -11.78 -20.27
CA GLY A 77 -26.90 -12.08 -19.95
C GLY A 77 -26.73 -12.77 -18.61
N SER A 78 -26.23 -14.02 -18.62
CA SER A 78 -25.72 -14.70 -17.43
C SER A 78 -24.38 -14.12 -16.98
N LEU A 79 -24.17 -14.07 -15.66
CA LEU A 79 -22.93 -13.61 -15.03
C LEU A 79 -21.72 -14.37 -15.61
N PRO A 80 -20.58 -13.70 -15.82
CA PRO A 80 -19.37 -14.37 -16.29
C PRO A 80 -18.89 -15.42 -15.28
N VAL A 81 -18.31 -16.53 -15.76
CA VAL A 81 -18.04 -17.75 -14.96
C VAL A 81 -17.18 -17.51 -13.70
N TRP A 82 -16.35 -16.47 -13.68
CA TRP A 82 -15.51 -16.09 -12.54
C TRP A 82 -16.22 -15.19 -11.51
N ALA A 83 -17.40 -14.67 -11.85
CA ALA A 83 -18.35 -14.10 -10.90
C ALA A 83 -19.28 -15.17 -10.32
N LEU A 84 -19.19 -16.42 -10.81
CA LEU A 84 -19.82 -17.56 -10.18
C LEU A 84 -18.99 -17.99 -8.98
N SER A 85 -19.65 -18.53 -7.95
CA SER A 85 -19.08 -18.96 -6.67
C SER A 85 -18.00 -20.07 -6.76
N ASN A 86 -17.63 -20.51 -7.96
CA ASN A 86 -16.82 -21.68 -8.28
C ASN A 86 -15.60 -21.35 -9.18
N ALA A 87 -15.12 -20.09 -9.17
CA ALA A 87 -13.90 -19.69 -9.87
C ALA A 87 -12.62 -20.36 -9.30
N PRO A 88 -11.60 -20.71 -10.13
CA PRO A 88 -10.38 -21.36 -9.66
C PRO A 88 -9.53 -20.48 -8.73
N ASP A 89 -9.05 -21.06 -7.63
CA ASP A 89 -8.24 -20.39 -6.62
C ASP A 89 -6.78 -20.19 -7.10
N MET A 90 -6.46 -18.96 -7.49
CA MET A 90 -5.14 -18.53 -7.95
C MET A 90 -4.08 -18.44 -6.84
N THR A 91 -4.45 -18.68 -5.57
CA THR A 91 -3.50 -18.68 -4.44
C THR A 91 -2.59 -19.91 -4.40
N ASN A 92 -2.97 -21.01 -5.06
CA ASN A 92 -2.22 -22.27 -5.07
C ASN A 92 -1.06 -22.32 -6.09
N TRP A 93 -0.89 -21.28 -6.91
CA TRP A 93 0.18 -21.21 -7.91
C TRP A 93 1.51 -20.81 -7.26
N ARG A 94 2.47 -21.73 -7.21
CA ARG A 94 3.84 -21.49 -6.71
C ARG A 94 4.82 -21.35 -7.88
N TRP A 95 5.54 -20.23 -7.95
CA TRP A 95 6.66 -20.05 -8.88
C TRP A 95 7.93 -20.69 -8.28
N GLN A 96 8.70 -21.43 -9.07
CA GLN A 96 10.03 -21.94 -8.69
C GLN A 96 11.10 -21.41 -9.67
N PRO A 97 12.23 -20.87 -9.18
CA PRO A 97 13.36 -20.53 -10.03
C PRO A 97 14.01 -21.80 -10.62
N PRO A 98 14.62 -21.73 -11.82
CA PRO A 98 15.38 -22.85 -12.37
C PRO A 98 16.55 -23.22 -11.45
N LYS A 99 16.71 -24.51 -11.13
CA LYS A 99 17.85 -24.99 -10.32
C LYS A 99 19.15 -24.92 -11.13
N PRO A 100 20.24 -24.36 -10.58
CA PRO A 100 21.53 -24.24 -11.28
C PRO A 100 22.23 -25.58 -11.54
N ASP A 101 21.90 -26.64 -10.79
CA ASP A 101 22.58 -27.94 -10.90
C ASP A 101 22.23 -28.73 -12.17
N LEU A 102 21.21 -28.29 -12.92
CA LEU A 102 20.81 -28.92 -14.18
C LEU A 102 21.73 -28.56 -15.37
N TRP A 103 22.76 -27.73 -15.15
CA TRP A 103 23.55 -27.11 -16.21
C TRP A 103 25.03 -27.57 -16.23
N SER A 104 25.48 -28.40 -15.29
CA SER A 104 26.90 -28.68 -15.08
C SER A 104 27.36 -30.12 -15.38
N SER A 105 26.49 -31.02 -15.83
CA SER A 105 26.90 -32.39 -16.17
C SER A 105 26.72 -32.69 -17.65
N PRO A 106 27.79 -33.01 -18.40
CA PRO A 106 27.63 -33.59 -19.73
C PRO A 106 26.91 -34.94 -19.62
N PRO A 107 26.09 -35.32 -20.62
CA PRO A 107 25.32 -36.56 -20.58
C PRO A 107 26.26 -37.77 -20.47
N PRO A 108 26.01 -38.73 -19.55
CA PRO A 108 26.80 -39.94 -19.49
C PRO A 108 26.58 -40.76 -20.77
N LYS A 109 27.68 -41.14 -21.43
CA LYS A 109 27.67 -42.05 -22.57
C LYS A 109 27.06 -43.39 -22.12
N ALA A 110 25.93 -43.75 -22.72
CA ALA A 110 25.25 -45.01 -22.44
C ALA A 110 26.04 -46.19 -23.02
N THR A 111 26.84 -46.86 -22.17
CA THR A 111 27.37 -48.20 -22.46
C THR A 111 26.32 -49.21 -22.03
N ILE A 112 25.65 -49.83 -23.00
CA ILE A 112 24.73 -50.95 -22.77
C ILE A 112 25.58 -52.17 -22.38
N ARG A 113 25.52 -52.59 -21.12
CA ARG A 113 25.89 -53.94 -20.69
C ARG A 113 24.64 -54.61 -20.12
N ARG A 114 24.18 -55.65 -20.81
CA ARG A 114 23.26 -56.67 -20.29
C ARG A 114 24.03 -57.53 -19.29
N THR A 115 23.52 -57.65 -18.08
CA THR A 115 23.89 -58.76 -17.18
C THR A 115 22.61 -59.22 -16.50
N LEU A 116 22.22 -60.45 -16.83
CA LEU A 116 21.21 -61.23 -16.13
C LEU A 116 21.80 -61.68 -14.80
N GLU A 117 21.06 -61.52 -13.70
CA GLU A 117 21.20 -62.36 -12.52
C GLU A 117 19.83 -62.65 -11.87
N PRO A 118 19.69 -63.80 -11.16
CA PRO A 118 18.42 -64.47 -10.86
C PRO A 118 17.85 -64.08 -9.48
N PRO A 119 16.59 -64.47 -9.16
CA PRO A 119 15.96 -64.04 -7.92
C PRO A 119 16.29 -64.97 -6.75
N THR A 120 16.65 -64.39 -5.62
CA THR A 120 16.68 -65.05 -4.30
C THR A 120 15.51 -64.49 -3.46
N PRO A 121 14.75 -65.33 -2.76
CA PRO A 121 13.52 -64.92 -2.07
C PRO A 121 13.84 -64.38 -0.68
N LEU A 122 12.97 -63.54 -0.13
CA LEU A 122 12.60 -63.55 1.28
C LEU A 122 11.38 -62.66 1.56
N GLU A 123 10.38 -63.35 2.07
CA GLU A 123 9.36 -62.96 3.03
C GLU A 123 9.68 -61.70 3.85
N THR A 124 8.73 -60.79 3.99
CA THR A 124 8.18 -60.44 5.32
C THR A 124 6.78 -59.85 5.15
N THR A 125 5.83 -60.58 5.69
CA THR A 125 4.41 -60.28 5.81
C THR A 125 4.21 -59.10 6.77
N VAL A 126 3.67 -57.98 6.29
CA VAL A 126 3.06 -56.96 7.16
C VAL A 126 1.63 -56.75 6.67
N ILE A 127 0.70 -57.32 7.42
CA ILE A 127 -0.75 -57.19 7.24
C ILE A 127 -1.12 -55.72 7.44
N ARG A 128 -1.64 -55.08 6.38
CA ARG A 128 -2.23 -53.74 6.41
C ARG A 128 -3.72 -53.86 6.05
N PRO A 129 -4.63 -53.20 6.79
CA PRO A 129 -6.07 -53.49 6.68
C PRO A 129 -6.63 -52.94 5.37
N ALA A 130 -7.52 -53.74 4.78
CA ALA A 130 -8.17 -53.51 3.50
C ALA A 130 -9.05 -52.25 3.51
N GLY A 131 -8.49 -51.14 3.03
CA GLY A 131 -9.27 -50.05 2.47
C GLY A 131 -9.68 -50.42 1.06
N ARG A 132 -10.99 -50.45 0.80
CA ARG A 132 -11.59 -50.68 -0.52
C ARG A 132 -11.15 -49.56 -1.47
N GLU A 133 -10.02 -49.77 -2.14
CA GLU A 133 -9.56 -48.92 -3.24
C GLU A 133 -10.50 -49.20 -4.42
N VAL A 134 -11.36 -48.25 -4.75
CA VAL A 134 -12.13 -48.29 -5.99
C VAL A 134 -11.09 -48.22 -7.11
N GLU A 135 -10.78 -49.37 -7.72
CA GLU A 135 -9.94 -49.47 -8.91
C GLU A 135 -10.48 -48.46 -9.94
N ARG A 136 -9.76 -47.35 -10.09
CA ARG A 136 -10.02 -46.46 -11.22
C ARG A 136 -9.67 -47.27 -12.47
N PRO A 137 -10.60 -47.44 -13.42
CA PRO A 137 -10.28 -48.12 -14.66
C PRO A 137 -9.02 -47.46 -15.26
N PRO A 138 -8.06 -48.24 -15.78
CA PRO A 138 -6.85 -47.70 -16.37
C PRO A 138 -7.24 -46.63 -17.39
N PRO A 139 -6.55 -45.48 -17.44
CA PRO A 139 -6.88 -44.42 -18.38
C PRO A 139 -6.92 -45.03 -19.77
N LEU A 140 -8.11 -45.03 -20.38
CA LEU A 140 -8.32 -45.49 -21.75
C LEU A 140 -7.35 -44.72 -22.64
N ARG A 141 -6.24 -45.36 -23.01
CA ARG A 141 -5.34 -44.87 -24.05
C ARG A 141 -6.12 -45.02 -25.35
N VAL A 142 -6.84 -43.96 -25.72
CA VAL A 142 -7.43 -43.85 -27.05
C VAL A 142 -6.26 -43.78 -28.02
N ASP A 143 -6.03 -44.85 -28.77
CA ASP A 143 -5.00 -44.88 -29.79
C ASP A 143 -5.25 -43.75 -30.80
N PHE A 144 -4.25 -42.89 -30.94
CA PHE A 144 -4.32 -41.76 -31.86
C PHE A 144 -4.43 -42.29 -33.30
N ASN A 145 -5.51 -41.92 -33.98
CA ASN A 145 -5.64 -42.19 -35.42
C ASN A 145 -5.26 -40.93 -36.24
N PRO A 146 -4.07 -40.88 -36.86
CA PRO A 146 -3.64 -39.76 -37.70
C PRO A 146 -4.57 -39.51 -38.90
N GLN A 147 -5.36 -40.51 -39.30
CA GLN A 147 -6.31 -40.37 -40.41
C GLN A 147 -7.37 -39.29 -40.16
N PHE A 148 -7.75 -39.02 -38.90
CA PHE A 148 -8.71 -37.96 -38.61
C PHE A 148 -8.18 -36.57 -38.93
N VAL A 149 -6.89 -36.31 -38.67
CA VAL A 149 -6.26 -35.02 -38.99
C VAL A 149 -6.18 -34.85 -40.51
N MET A 150 -5.78 -35.90 -41.21
CA MET A 150 -5.69 -35.89 -42.67
C MET A 150 -7.06 -35.76 -43.34
N SER A 151 -8.10 -36.41 -42.82
CA SER A 151 -9.48 -36.27 -43.32
C SER A 151 -9.97 -34.84 -43.16
N PHE A 152 -9.77 -34.24 -41.98
CA PHE A 152 -10.15 -32.85 -41.75
C PHE A 152 -9.42 -31.88 -42.69
N MET A 153 -8.11 -32.06 -42.86
CA MET A 153 -7.30 -31.23 -43.77
C MET A 153 -7.72 -31.40 -45.23
N LYS A 154 -8.17 -32.61 -45.62
CA LYS A 154 -8.72 -32.87 -46.96
C LYS A 154 -10.06 -32.16 -47.16
N GLU A 155 -11.00 -32.30 -46.23
CA GLU A 155 -12.31 -31.61 -46.26
C GLU A 155 -12.12 -30.08 -46.28
N LEU A 156 -11.18 -29.55 -45.50
CA LEU A 156 -10.87 -28.11 -45.49
C LEU A 156 -10.29 -27.62 -46.84
N LYS A 157 -9.50 -28.46 -47.52
CA LYS A 157 -9.00 -28.16 -48.87
C LYS A 157 -10.10 -28.24 -49.93
N GLU A 158 -10.99 -29.23 -49.85
CA GLU A 158 -12.15 -29.36 -50.73
C GLU A 158 -13.07 -28.13 -50.59
N LEU A 159 -13.26 -27.64 -49.36
CA LEU A 159 -13.99 -26.40 -49.09
C LEU A 159 -13.32 -25.17 -49.74
N HIS A 160 -11.99 -25.18 -49.95
CA HIS A 160 -11.31 -24.10 -50.69
C HIS A 160 -11.52 -24.17 -52.20
N ILE A 161 -11.53 -25.39 -52.74
CA ILE A 161 -11.63 -25.64 -54.18
C ILE A 161 -13.06 -25.41 -54.67
N ASN A 162 -14.05 -25.76 -53.84
CA ASN A 162 -15.44 -25.51 -54.13
C ASN A 162 -15.68 -24.00 -54.11
N SER A 163 -15.81 -23.40 -55.29
CA SER A 163 -16.20 -22.01 -55.44
C SER A 163 -17.66 -21.85 -54.99
N PHE A 164 -17.88 -21.47 -53.74
CA PHE A 164 -19.20 -21.16 -53.23
C PHE A 164 -19.74 -19.89 -53.88
N SER A 165 -21.00 -19.94 -54.34
CA SER A 165 -21.68 -18.78 -54.94
C SER A 165 -22.00 -17.70 -53.91
N THR A 166 -22.22 -18.09 -52.66
CA THR A 166 -22.60 -17.16 -51.57
C THR A 166 -21.81 -17.43 -50.29
N ALA A 167 -21.63 -16.39 -49.48
CA ALA A 167 -20.98 -16.51 -48.18
C ALA A 167 -21.77 -17.36 -47.18
N ASP A 168 -23.10 -17.44 -47.34
CA ASP A 168 -23.96 -18.25 -46.48
C ASP A 168 -23.79 -19.76 -46.74
N GLU A 169 -23.60 -20.17 -48.00
CA GLU A 169 -23.26 -21.55 -48.36
C GLU A 169 -21.92 -21.96 -47.76
N TYR A 170 -20.88 -21.14 -47.96
CA TYR A 170 -19.56 -21.35 -47.34
C TYR A 170 -19.68 -21.43 -45.82
N ARG A 171 -20.44 -20.52 -45.21
CA ARG A 171 -20.65 -20.45 -43.76
C ARG A 171 -21.29 -21.74 -43.23
N ALA A 172 -22.32 -22.26 -43.89
CA ALA A 172 -23.00 -23.48 -43.47
C ALA A 172 -22.05 -24.69 -43.49
N GLU A 173 -21.30 -24.86 -44.59
CA GLU A 173 -20.33 -25.96 -44.74
C GLU A 173 -19.17 -25.84 -43.74
N PHE A 174 -18.61 -24.64 -43.57
CA PHE A 174 -17.51 -24.41 -42.63
C PHE A 174 -17.96 -24.67 -41.18
N ILE A 175 -19.16 -24.22 -40.79
CA ILE A 175 -19.73 -24.51 -39.46
C ILE A 175 -19.92 -26.01 -39.28
N GLY A 176 -20.44 -26.71 -40.29
CA GLY A 176 -20.60 -28.17 -40.27
C GLY A 176 -19.27 -28.90 -40.02
N LEU A 177 -18.23 -28.51 -40.75
CA LEU A 177 -16.87 -29.04 -40.62
C LEU A 177 -16.28 -28.80 -39.22
N VAL A 178 -16.37 -27.58 -38.70
CA VAL A 178 -15.88 -27.22 -37.35
C VAL A 178 -16.63 -27.97 -36.25
N CYS A 179 -17.95 -28.14 -36.38
CA CYS A 179 -18.77 -28.92 -35.46
C CYS A 179 -18.33 -30.39 -35.40
N ARG A 180 -18.08 -31.02 -36.56
CA ARG A 180 -17.57 -32.40 -36.63
C ARG A 180 -16.21 -32.51 -35.94
N ALA A 181 -15.28 -31.61 -36.23
CA ALA A 181 -13.98 -31.57 -35.57
C ALA A 181 -14.12 -31.41 -34.04
N THR A 182 -14.95 -30.49 -33.58
CA THR A 182 -15.20 -30.27 -32.14
C THR A 182 -15.71 -31.53 -31.45
N LYS A 183 -16.64 -32.26 -32.08
CA LYS A 183 -17.18 -33.52 -31.55
C LYS A 183 -16.09 -34.59 -31.42
N ILE A 184 -15.21 -34.72 -32.43
CA ILE A 184 -14.10 -35.68 -32.39
C ILE A 184 -13.07 -35.28 -31.33
N VAL A 185 -12.72 -33.99 -31.22
CA VAL A 185 -11.82 -33.47 -30.18
C VAL A 185 -12.38 -33.76 -28.78
N SER A 186 -13.66 -33.46 -28.54
CA SER A 186 -14.29 -33.69 -27.23
C SER A 186 -14.34 -35.15 -26.80
N ARG A 187 -14.21 -36.08 -27.75
CA ARG A 187 -14.18 -37.53 -27.52
C ARG A 187 -12.75 -38.08 -27.40
N GLY A 188 -11.73 -37.21 -27.38
CA GLY A 188 -10.33 -37.61 -27.30
C GLY A 188 -9.78 -38.18 -28.61
N GLY A 189 -10.44 -37.97 -29.74
CA GLY A 189 -10.01 -38.50 -31.04
C GLY A 189 -8.75 -37.86 -31.63
N PHE A 190 -8.20 -36.82 -30.99
CA PHE A 190 -7.01 -36.11 -31.44
C PHE A 190 -5.97 -35.98 -30.32
N THR A 191 -4.69 -36.06 -30.69
CA THR A 191 -3.59 -35.63 -29.81
C THR A 191 -3.64 -34.13 -29.58
N SER A 192 -3.04 -33.68 -28.49
CA SER A 192 -2.98 -32.25 -28.19
C SER A 192 -2.27 -31.40 -29.25
N SER A 193 -1.28 -31.96 -29.98
CA SER A 193 -0.68 -31.32 -31.16
C SER A 193 -1.66 -31.26 -32.32
N GLY A 194 -2.33 -32.38 -32.63
CA GLY A 194 -3.31 -32.46 -33.72
C GLY A 194 -4.47 -31.49 -33.55
N VAL A 195 -4.95 -31.27 -32.32
CA VAL A 195 -5.98 -30.24 -32.03
C VAL A 195 -5.49 -28.84 -32.38
N GLY A 196 -4.24 -28.51 -32.02
CA GLY A 196 -3.63 -27.23 -32.36
C GLY A 196 -3.53 -27.03 -33.87
N GLU A 197 -3.10 -28.06 -34.61
CA GLU A 197 -2.94 -28.03 -36.06
C GLU A 197 -4.27 -27.88 -36.80
N ILE A 198 -5.31 -28.63 -36.41
CA ILE A 198 -6.64 -28.59 -37.03
C ILE A 198 -7.26 -27.21 -36.92
N TYR A 199 -7.32 -26.66 -35.70
CA TYR A 199 -7.95 -25.36 -35.50
C TYR A 199 -7.09 -24.22 -36.04
N PHE A 200 -5.77 -24.35 -36.06
CA PHE A 200 -4.89 -23.39 -36.72
C PHE A 200 -5.12 -23.38 -38.24
N ALA A 201 -5.22 -24.55 -38.88
CA ALA A 201 -5.53 -24.65 -40.30
C ALA A 201 -6.92 -24.10 -40.64
N ALA A 202 -7.94 -24.43 -39.83
CA ALA A 202 -9.28 -23.89 -39.98
C ALA A 202 -9.30 -22.35 -39.90
N PHE A 203 -8.43 -21.79 -39.06
CA PHE A 203 -8.29 -20.37 -38.89
C PHE A 203 -7.59 -19.69 -40.07
N GLU A 204 -6.48 -20.24 -40.57
CA GLU A 204 -5.81 -19.72 -41.78
C GLU A 204 -6.72 -19.80 -43.00
N HIS A 205 -7.50 -20.87 -43.10
CA HIS A 205 -8.49 -21.04 -44.15
C HIS A 205 -9.60 -19.99 -44.06
N LEU A 206 -10.16 -19.76 -42.87
CA LEU A 206 -11.14 -18.70 -42.64
C LEU A 206 -10.56 -17.30 -42.92
N GLU A 207 -9.30 -17.05 -42.58
CA GLU A 207 -8.61 -15.78 -42.87
C GLU A 207 -8.45 -15.55 -44.38
N THR A 208 -8.23 -16.61 -45.15
CA THR A 208 -8.18 -16.57 -46.61
C THR A 208 -9.55 -16.31 -47.21
N ALA A 209 -10.58 -17.07 -46.78
CA ALA A 209 -11.95 -16.90 -47.25
C ALA A 209 -12.51 -15.50 -46.93
N ARG A 210 -12.15 -14.93 -45.76
CA ARG A 210 -12.54 -13.56 -45.38
C ARG A 210 -12.06 -12.50 -46.38
N ARG A 211 -10.94 -12.73 -47.08
CA ARG A 211 -10.45 -11.77 -48.10
C ARG A 211 -11.40 -11.66 -49.28
N VAL A 212 -12.14 -12.74 -49.58
CA VAL A 212 -13.16 -12.80 -50.63
C VAL A 212 -14.53 -12.37 -50.06
N HIS A 213 -14.84 -12.79 -48.84
CA HIS A 213 -16.12 -12.58 -48.16
C HIS A 213 -15.93 -11.95 -46.76
N PRO A 214 -15.85 -10.60 -46.64
CA PRO A 214 -15.60 -9.92 -45.36
C PRO A 214 -16.59 -10.25 -44.24
N GLU A 215 -17.85 -10.56 -44.58
CA GLU A 215 -18.93 -10.98 -43.68
C GLU A 215 -18.59 -12.22 -42.84
N LEU A 216 -17.65 -13.05 -43.30
CA LEU A 216 -17.15 -14.23 -42.58
C LEU A 216 -16.34 -13.86 -41.31
N GLN A 217 -16.03 -12.58 -41.08
CA GLN A 217 -15.38 -12.11 -39.84
C GLN A 217 -16.12 -12.56 -38.57
N THR A 218 -17.45 -12.69 -38.65
CA THR A 218 -18.30 -13.15 -37.54
C THR A 218 -18.07 -14.62 -37.15
N LEU A 219 -17.39 -15.41 -37.98
CA LEU A 219 -17.10 -16.83 -37.72
C LEU A 219 -15.87 -17.06 -36.84
N PHE A 220 -14.98 -16.07 -36.65
CA PHE A 220 -13.82 -16.22 -35.77
C PHE A 220 -14.20 -16.51 -34.31
N PRO A 221 -15.11 -15.75 -33.67
CA PRO A 221 -15.61 -16.08 -32.32
C PRO A 221 -16.29 -17.45 -32.25
N TYR A 222 -16.98 -17.86 -33.32
CA TYR A 222 -17.63 -19.17 -33.39
C TYR A 222 -16.59 -20.30 -33.42
N LEU A 223 -15.58 -20.20 -34.29
CA LEU A 223 -14.48 -21.15 -34.39
C LEU A 223 -13.74 -21.28 -33.05
N MET A 224 -13.39 -20.17 -32.42
CA MET A 224 -12.75 -20.15 -31.10
C MET A 224 -13.64 -20.78 -30.02
N SER A 225 -14.95 -20.50 -30.02
CA SER A 225 -15.89 -21.07 -29.04
C SER A 225 -16.06 -22.59 -29.21
N SER A 226 -16.11 -23.07 -30.45
CA SER A 226 -16.18 -24.50 -30.77
C SER A 226 -14.88 -25.21 -30.40
N ALA A 227 -13.73 -24.63 -30.72
CA ALA A 227 -12.43 -25.14 -30.28
C ALA A 227 -12.27 -25.19 -28.76
N ALA A 228 -12.71 -24.14 -28.05
CA ALA A 228 -12.68 -24.11 -26.59
C ALA A 228 -13.52 -25.25 -25.99
N ARG A 229 -14.73 -25.50 -26.53
CA ARG A 229 -15.58 -26.64 -26.13
C ARG A 229 -14.90 -27.98 -26.39
N GLY A 230 -14.28 -28.14 -27.55
CA GLY A 230 -13.51 -29.35 -27.89
C GLY A 230 -12.40 -29.60 -26.89
N ILE A 231 -11.55 -28.59 -26.63
CA ILE A 231 -10.42 -28.68 -25.70
C ILE A 231 -10.90 -28.97 -24.27
N MET A 232 -11.99 -28.35 -23.79
CA MET A 232 -12.57 -28.67 -22.47
C MET A 232 -13.05 -30.11 -22.39
N GLY A 233 -13.69 -30.62 -23.45
CA GLY A 233 -14.09 -32.03 -23.53
C GLY A 233 -12.88 -32.97 -23.46
N ALA A 234 -11.83 -32.70 -24.23
CA ALA A 234 -10.59 -33.48 -24.17
C ALA A 234 -9.94 -33.43 -22.78
N LYS A 235 -9.95 -32.27 -22.12
CA LYS A 235 -9.40 -32.08 -20.76
C LYS A 235 -10.22 -32.79 -19.68
N SER A 236 -11.51 -33.02 -19.92
CA SER A 236 -12.35 -33.83 -19.02
C SER A 236 -12.02 -35.33 -19.09
N LEU A 237 -11.50 -35.80 -20.23
CA LEU A 237 -11.03 -37.18 -20.43
C LEU A 237 -9.59 -37.36 -19.94
N ASP A 238 -8.72 -36.40 -20.23
CA ASP A 238 -7.34 -36.35 -19.77
C ASP A 238 -7.06 -35.00 -19.09
N GLY A 239 -6.97 -35.00 -17.75
CA GLY A 239 -6.69 -33.78 -16.98
C GLY A 239 -5.37 -33.09 -17.34
N ASN A 240 -4.44 -33.80 -17.99
CA ASN A 240 -3.17 -33.25 -18.47
C ASN A 240 -3.24 -32.73 -19.91
N PHE A 241 -4.38 -32.84 -20.59
CA PHE A 241 -4.56 -32.40 -21.96
C PHE A 241 -4.26 -30.90 -22.10
N PHE A 242 -3.38 -30.57 -23.04
CA PHE A 242 -2.95 -29.20 -23.28
C PHE A 242 -2.36 -29.03 -24.68
N VAL A 243 -2.84 -28.02 -25.42
CA VAL A 243 -2.38 -27.68 -26.78
C VAL A 243 -1.00 -26.98 -26.72
N PRO A 244 0.09 -27.65 -27.15
CA PRO A 244 1.45 -27.15 -26.98
C PRO A 244 1.81 -26.02 -27.94
N THR A 245 1.12 -25.93 -29.08
CA THR A 245 1.43 -25.02 -30.18
C THR A 245 1.24 -23.57 -29.78
N ALA A 246 2.33 -22.82 -29.56
CA ALA A 246 2.24 -21.41 -29.14
C ALA A 246 1.57 -20.52 -30.21
N ARG A 247 1.83 -20.78 -31.49
CA ARG A 247 1.24 -20.05 -32.63
C ARG A 247 -0.29 -20.09 -32.63
N PHE A 248 -0.88 -21.18 -32.15
CA PHE A 248 -2.32 -21.33 -32.01
C PHE A 248 -2.89 -20.28 -31.05
N TRP A 249 -2.29 -20.12 -29.87
CA TRP A 249 -2.73 -19.14 -28.88
C TRP A 249 -2.42 -17.69 -29.29
N GLU A 250 -1.29 -17.45 -29.95
CA GLU A 250 -0.94 -16.14 -30.51
C GLU A 250 -2.02 -15.67 -31.50
N LYS A 251 -2.43 -16.54 -32.42
CA LYS A 251 -3.49 -16.24 -33.38
C LYS A 251 -4.83 -15.93 -32.71
N TRP A 252 -5.20 -16.66 -31.65
CA TRP A 252 -6.41 -16.36 -30.88
C TRP A 252 -6.35 -14.98 -30.24
N LEU A 253 -5.21 -14.61 -29.65
CA LEU A 253 -5.03 -13.29 -29.05
C LEU A 253 -5.03 -12.18 -30.11
N GLU A 254 -4.47 -12.42 -31.31
CA GLU A 254 -4.58 -11.48 -32.44
C GLU A 254 -6.04 -11.24 -32.82
N GLN A 255 -6.87 -12.27 -32.91
CA GLN A 255 -8.29 -12.08 -33.26
C GLN A 255 -9.09 -11.47 -32.12
N LEU A 256 -8.84 -11.87 -30.87
CA LEU A 256 -9.50 -11.25 -29.72
C LEU A 256 -9.12 -9.77 -29.59
N ARG A 257 -7.92 -9.39 -30.03
CA ARG A 257 -7.50 -7.98 -30.12
C ARG A 257 -8.35 -7.25 -31.15
N ASP A 258 -8.71 -7.90 -32.26
CA ASP A 258 -9.40 -7.26 -33.39
C ASP A 258 -10.94 -7.32 -33.27
N CYS A 259 -11.47 -8.27 -32.50
CA CYS A 259 -12.91 -8.45 -32.26
C CYS A 259 -13.54 -7.35 -31.38
N GLU A 260 -14.87 -7.21 -31.50
CA GLU A 260 -15.66 -6.36 -30.61
C GLU A 260 -15.68 -6.91 -29.18
N VAL A 261 -15.59 -6.03 -28.19
CA VAL A 261 -15.59 -6.42 -26.78
C VAL A 261 -17.01 -6.77 -26.36
N ASN A 262 -17.30 -8.06 -26.26
CA ASN A 262 -18.57 -8.59 -25.78
C ASN A 262 -18.37 -9.76 -24.81
N ILE A 263 -19.47 -10.25 -24.23
CA ILE A 263 -19.43 -11.32 -23.21
C ILE A 263 -18.79 -12.61 -23.77
N ALA A 264 -19.10 -12.97 -25.01
CA ALA A 264 -18.56 -14.17 -25.65
C ALA A 264 -17.03 -14.08 -25.81
N ASN A 265 -16.53 -12.96 -26.34
CA ASN A 265 -15.09 -12.74 -26.55
C ASN A 265 -14.35 -12.61 -25.21
N THR A 266 -14.99 -12.08 -24.17
CA THR A 266 -14.43 -12.06 -22.80
C THR A 266 -14.27 -13.47 -22.24
N LYS A 267 -15.28 -14.35 -22.42
CA LYS A 267 -15.20 -15.77 -22.03
C LYS A 267 -14.08 -16.49 -22.78
N LEU A 268 -13.89 -16.17 -24.07
CA LEU A 268 -12.79 -16.72 -24.88
C LEU A 268 -11.43 -16.24 -24.39
N LEU A 269 -11.26 -14.94 -24.09
CA LEU A 269 -10.01 -14.41 -23.55
C LEU A 269 -9.63 -15.10 -22.24
N MET A 270 -10.57 -15.28 -21.33
CA MET A 270 -10.31 -16.03 -20.12
C MET A 270 -9.91 -17.48 -20.39
N PHE A 271 -10.66 -18.16 -21.26
CA PHE A 271 -10.36 -19.54 -21.62
C PHE A 271 -8.91 -19.65 -22.13
N VAL A 272 -8.47 -18.68 -22.93
CA VAL A 272 -7.07 -18.57 -23.37
C VAL A 272 -6.14 -18.38 -22.17
N MET A 273 -6.41 -17.43 -21.27
CA MET A 273 -5.57 -17.21 -20.09
C MET A 273 -5.46 -18.44 -19.17
N ASP A 274 -6.55 -19.16 -18.96
CA ASP A 274 -6.61 -20.35 -18.09
C ASP A 274 -5.87 -21.56 -18.70
N ASN A 275 -5.74 -21.59 -20.03
CA ASN A 275 -5.08 -22.67 -20.74
C ASN A 275 -3.68 -22.33 -21.22
N LEU A 276 -3.24 -21.07 -21.17
CA LEU A 276 -1.87 -20.68 -21.51
C LEU A 276 -0.89 -21.19 -20.45
N ARG A 277 0.08 -22.01 -20.85
CA ARG A 277 1.22 -22.33 -19.97
C ARG A 277 2.10 -21.10 -19.76
N PRO A 278 2.85 -20.99 -18.64
CA PRO A 278 3.74 -19.85 -18.38
C PRO A 278 4.69 -19.50 -19.53
N ARG A 279 5.18 -20.51 -20.27
CA ARG A 279 6.01 -20.32 -21.47
C ARG A 279 5.26 -19.59 -22.60
N GLN A 280 4.01 -19.94 -22.84
CA GLN A 280 3.18 -19.32 -23.88
C GLN A 280 2.67 -17.94 -23.44
N VAL A 281 2.37 -17.72 -22.15
CA VAL A 281 2.04 -16.39 -21.61
C VAL A 281 3.18 -15.40 -21.89
N ARG A 282 4.44 -15.80 -21.64
CA ARG A 282 5.61 -14.95 -21.91
C ARG A 282 5.71 -14.59 -23.39
N ARG A 283 5.61 -15.59 -24.27
CA ARG A 283 5.73 -15.41 -25.73
C ARG A 283 4.60 -14.52 -26.28
N SER A 284 3.40 -14.66 -25.73
CA SER A 284 2.21 -13.93 -26.18
C SER A 284 1.91 -12.67 -25.35
N SER A 285 2.84 -12.25 -24.48
CA SER A 285 2.59 -11.19 -23.49
C SER A 285 2.20 -9.86 -24.12
N ASN A 286 2.88 -9.45 -25.20
CA ASN A 286 2.55 -8.22 -25.94
C ASN A 286 1.15 -8.27 -26.57
N LEU A 287 0.74 -9.43 -27.11
CA LEU A 287 -0.59 -9.62 -27.68
C LEU A 287 -1.65 -9.63 -26.58
N LEU A 288 -1.42 -10.37 -25.50
CA LEU A 288 -2.31 -10.40 -24.33
C LEU A 288 -2.51 -9.00 -23.75
N LEU A 289 -1.42 -8.24 -23.59
CA LEU A 289 -1.48 -6.85 -23.18
C LEU A 289 -2.31 -6.04 -24.17
N SER A 290 -2.08 -6.17 -25.48
CA SER A 290 -2.83 -5.44 -26.51
C SER A 290 -4.34 -5.71 -26.47
N VAL A 291 -4.74 -6.97 -26.26
CA VAL A 291 -6.15 -7.34 -26.05
C VAL A 291 -6.69 -6.62 -24.82
N LEU A 292 -5.98 -6.72 -23.69
CA LEU A 292 -6.39 -6.09 -22.44
C LEU A 292 -6.49 -4.56 -22.57
N TYR A 293 -5.53 -3.91 -23.22
CA TYR A 293 -5.55 -2.48 -23.52
C TYR A 293 -6.83 -2.05 -24.23
N ARG A 294 -7.19 -2.75 -25.31
CA ARG A 294 -8.41 -2.43 -26.07
C ARG A 294 -9.66 -2.62 -25.23
N TYR A 295 -9.71 -3.69 -24.43
CA TYR A 295 -10.81 -3.94 -23.49
C TYR A 295 -10.96 -2.82 -22.47
N PHE A 296 -9.84 -2.29 -21.97
CA PHE A 296 -9.86 -1.19 -21.00
C PHE A 296 -10.13 0.19 -21.62
N ASP A 297 -9.68 0.46 -22.84
CA ASP A 297 -9.91 1.72 -23.55
C ASP A 297 -11.41 1.92 -23.87
N LEU A 298 -12.06 0.87 -24.39
CA LEU A 298 -13.51 0.82 -24.59
C LEU A 298 -14.29 1.00 -23.29
N TRP A 299 -13.74 0.54 -22.16
CA TRP A 299 -14.34 0.73 -20.85
C TRP A 299 -14.23 2.18 -20.36
N SER A 300 -13.07 2.83 -20.56
CA SER A 300 -12.84 4.22 -20.16
C SER A 300 -13.72 5.23 -20.91
N THR A 301 -14.15 4.87 -22.12
CA THR A 301 -14.93 5.71 -23.04
C THR A 301 -16.43 5.45 -22.99
N SER A 302 -16.90 4.49 -22.18
CA SER A 302 -18.33 4.14 -22.09
C SER A 302 -19.12 5.13 -21.22
N ASP A 303 -20.12 5.79 -21.83
CA ASP A 303 -21.08 6.70 -21.17
C ASP A 303 -22.03 5.99 -20.17
N LEU A 304 -21.91 4.67 -19.96
CA LEU A 304 -22.75 3.86 -19.07
C LEU A 304 -22.57 4.15 -17.56
N HIS A 305 -21.82 5.20 -17.22
CA HIS A 305 -21.45 5.54 -15.86
C HIS A 305 -22.09 6.87 -15.43
N GLY A 306 -23.30 6.79 -14.85
CA GLY A 306 -23.84 7.84 -14.01
C GLY A 306 -22.90 8.13 -12.81
N GLU A 307 -22.97 9.35 -12.27
CA GLU A 307 -22.08 9.83 -11.21
C GLU A 307 -21.98 8.86 -10.01
N PRO A 308 -20.81 8.79 -9.35
CA PRO A 308 -20.63 7.89 -8.21
C PRO A 308 -21.27 8.49 -6.95
N GLU A 309 -22.48 8.03 -6.61
CA GLU A 309 -22.96 8.09 -5.22
C GLU A 309 -22.00 7.32 -4.29
N VAL A 310 -21.94 7.74 -3.02
CA VAL A 310 -21.07 7.21 -1.95
C VAL A 310 -21.70 5.96 -1.34
N TRP A 311 -20.95 4.86 -1.21
CA TRP A 311 -21.40 3.63 -0.54
C TRP A 311 -20.31 3.19 0.49
N HIS A 312 -20.49 2.08 1.21
CA HIS A 312 -19.50 1.52 2.16
C HIS A 312 -19.08 0.06 1.87
N HIS A 313 -17.97 -0.43 2.44
CA HIS A 313 -17.48 -1.81 2.20
C HIS A 313 -18.40 -2.89 2.80
N GLY A 314 -19.00 -2.60 3.96
CA GLY A 314 -20.09 -3.41 4.52
C GLY A 314 -21.31 -3.42 3.59
N GLU A 315 -21.49 -2.37 2.78
CA GLU A 315 -22.50 -2.33 1.72
C GLU A 315 -22.10 -3.10 0.48
N ILE A 316 -20.82 -3.39 0.18
CA ILE A 316 -20.44 -4.28 -0.94
C ILE A 316 -20.73 -5.74 -0.58
N SER A 317 -20.40 -6.19 0.64
CA SER A 317 -20.87 -7.49 1.12
C SER A 317 -22.39 -7.51 1.21
N ARG A 318 -23.04 -6.46 1.75
CA ARG A 318 -24.50 -6.31 1.69
C ARG A 318 -25.03 -6.18 0.28
N LEU A 319 -24.28 -5.72 -0.72
CA LEU A 319 -24.69 -5.54 -2.12
C LEU A 319 -24.41 -6.78 -2.94
N SER A 320 -23.44 -7.62 -2.56
CA SER A 320 -23.26 -8.96 -3.09
C SER A 320 -24.36 -9.85 -2.53
N SER A 321 -24.63 -9.75 -1.22
CA SER A 321 -25.82 -10.33 -0.60
C SER A 321 -27.11 -9.69 -1.10
N SER A 322 -27.12 -8.39 -1.43
CA SER A 322 -28.30 -7.76 -2.02
C SER A 322 -28.38 -8.10 -3.48
N ALA A 323 -27.29 -8.29 -4.23
CA ALA A 323 -27.31 -8.72 -5.63
C ALA A 323 -27.81 -10.14 -5.73
N SER A 324 -27.46 -11.01 -4.77
CA SER A 324 -28.11 -12.32 -4.63
C SER A 324 -29.58 -12.17 -4.19
N LEU A 325 -29.91 -11.25 -3.28
CA LEU A 325 -31.29 -10.94 -2.88
C LEU A 325 -32.11 -10.28 -4.00
N TRP A 326 -31.48 -9.51 -4.88
CA TRP A 326 -32.00 -8.84 -6.06
C TRP A 326 -32.15 -9.86 -7.16
N SER A 327 -31.24 -10.84 -7.30
CA SER A 327 -31.45 -12.00 -8.16
C SER A 327 -32.68 -12.80 -7.70
N GLY A 328 -32.81 -13.05 -6.39
CA GLY A 328 -34.02 -13.68 -5.84
C GLY A 328 -35.28 -12.82 -5.96
N ARG A 329 -35.18 -11.49 -5.95
CA ARG A 329 -36.30 -10.58 -6.25
C ARG A 329 -36.63 -10.54 -7.73
N ILE A 330 -35.64 -10.64 -8.61
CA ILE A 330 -35.80 -10.79 -10.06
C ILE A 330 -36.51 -12.12 -10.33
N ASP A 331 -36.14 -13.21 -9.67
CA ASP A 331 -36.83 -14.50 -9.77
C ASP A 331 -38.28 -14.42 -9.29
N LYS A 332 -38.55 -13.70 -8.19
CA LYS A 332 -39.92 -13.44 -7.71
C LYS A 332 -40.72 -12.55 -8.68
N LEU A 333 -40.07 -11.57 -9.30
CA LEU A 333 -40.69 -10.72 -10.33
C LEU A 333 -40.99 -11.52 -11.60
N PHE A 334 -40.10 -12.43 -12.02
CA PHE A 334 -40.37 -13.36 -13.11
C PHE A 334 -41.55 -14.26 -12.79
N LYS A 335 -41.65 -14.81 -11.58
CA LYS A 335 -42.82 -15.58 -11.14
C LYS A 335 -44.11 -14.75 -11.10
N ALA A 336 -44.04 -13.49 -10.68
CA ALA A 336 -45.18 -12.58 -10.70
C ALA A 336 -45.61 -12.22 -12.13
N MET A 337 -44.65 -12.05 -13.05
CA MET A 337 -44.91 -11.87 -14.47
C MET A 337 -45.55 -13.10 -15.10
N GLU A 338 -45.07 -14.30 -14.78
CA GLU A 338 -45.66 -15.57 -15.23
C GLU A 338 -47.12 -15.69 -14.75
N SER A 339 -47.40 -15.32 -13.49
CA SER A 339 -48.77 -15.28 -12.94
C SER A 339 -49.64 -14.23 -13.64
N ASP A 340 -49.16 -12.99 -13.79
CA ASP A 340 -49.91 -11.92 -14.48
C ASP A 340 -50.21 -12.28 -15.94
N LEU A 341 -49.30 -13.00 -16.61
CA LEU A 341 -49.51 -13.49 -17.97
C LEU A 341 -50.53 -14.63 -18.02
N ALA A 342 -50.50 -15.55 -17.05
CA ALA A 342 -51.49 -16.62 -16.92
C ALA A 342 -52.91 -16.06 -16.66
N ASP A 343 -53.01 -14.95 -15.93
CA ASP A 343 -54.28 -14.26 -15.62
C ASP A 343 -54.72 -13.27 -16.71
N GLY A 344 -54.02 -13.18 -17.85
CA GLY A 344 -54.33 -12.25 -18.95
C GLY A 344 -54.03 -10.77 -18.66
N GLN A 345 -53.34 -10.46 -17.55
CA GLN A 345 -53.01 -9.11 -17.09
C GLN A 345 -51.75 -8.53 -17.77
N VAL A 346 -51.77 -8.42 -19.10
CA VAL A 346 -50.61 -8.05 -19.93
C VAL A 346 -49.95 -6.73 -19.52
N GLN A 347 -50.73 -5.73 -19.10
CA GLN A 347 -50.16 -4.42 -18.69
C GLN A 347 -49.40 -4.50 -17.36
N ARG A 348 -49.86 -5.34 -16.42
CA ARG A 348 -49.15 -5.58 -15.15
C ARG A 348 -47.84 -6.33 -15.39
N ALA A 349 -47.90 -7.39 -16.20
CA ALA A 349 -46.70 -8.12 -16.63
C ALA A 349 -45.67 -7.20 -17.31
N ARG A 350 -46.11 -6.28 -18.18
CA ARG A 350 -45.22 -5.29 -18.83
C ARG A 350 -44.58 -4.31 -17.84
N SER A 351 -45.31 -3.90 -16.80
CA SER A 351 -44.78 -3.04 -15.75
C SER A 351 -43.72 -3.76 -14.90
N HIS A 352 -43.95 -5.02 -14.56
CA HIS A 352 -43.00 -5.89 -13.87
C HIS A 352 -41.76 -6.17 -14.73
N MET A 353 -41.91 -6.35 -16.05
CA MET A 353 -40.80 -6.52 -16.99
C MET A 353 -39.85 -5.33 -16.99
N ARG A 354 -40.36 -4.10 -17.10
CA ARG A 354 -39.53 -2.86 -17.05
C ARG A 354 -38.80 -2.71 -15.72
N LEU A 355 -39.41 -3.16 -14.62
CA LEU A 355 -38.80 -3.12 -13.30
C LEU A 355 -37.70 -4.19 -13.18
N ALA A 356 -37.94 -5.40 -13.67
CA ALA A 356 -36.95 -6.48 -13.75
C ALA A 356 -35.73 -6.08 -14.59
N GLU A 357 -35.94 -5.43 -15.75
CA GLU A 357 -34.86 -4.89 -16.60
C GLU A 357 -33.98 -3.87 -15.86
N LYS A 358 -34.59 -2.91 -15.16
CA LYS A 358 -33.85 -1.91 -14.36
C LYS A 358 -33.03 -2.56 -13.24
N LEU A 359 -33.60 -3.57 -12.57
CA LEU A 359 -32.92 -4.30 -11.51
C LEU A 359 -31.78 -5.16 -12.06
N LEU A 360 -32.00 -5.87 -13.17
CA LEU A 360 -30.98 -6.68 -13.84
C LEU A 360 -29.81 -5.81 -14.29
N ALA A 361 -30.07 -4.65 -14.92
CA ALA A 361 -29.04 -3.70 -15.32
C ALA A 361 -28.25 -3.13 -14.12
N ARG A 362 -28.88 -3.03 -12.94
CA ARG A 362 -28.19 -2.61 -11.70
C ARG A 362 -27.32 -3.73 -11.15
N VAL A 363 -27.83 -4.96 -11.11
CA VAL A 363 -27.09 -6.16 -10.66
C VAL A 363 -25.88 -6.42 -11.56
N GLN A 364 -26.05 -6.36 -12.88
CA GLN A 364 -24.97 -6.51 -13.86
C GLN A 364 -23.90 -5.43 -13.69
N ARG A 365 -24.27 -4.15 -13.49
CA ARG A 365 -23.32 -3.07 -13.23
C ARG A 365 -22.51 -3.29 -11.94
N ILE A 366 -23.15 -3.79 -10.88
CA ILE A 366 -22.47 -4.10 -9.62
C ILE A 366 -21.52 -5.28 -9.81
N ALA A 367 -21.98 -6.37 -10.44
CA ALA A 367 -21.17 -7.54 -10.73
C ALA A 367 -19.94 -7.20 -11.59
N LEU A 368 -20.11 -6.38 -12.63
CA LEU A 368 -19.02 -5.92 -13.51
C LEU A 368 -18.03 -4.97 -12.80
N LYS A 369 -18.48 -4.22 -11.79
CA LYS A 369 -17.54 -3.44 -10.94
C LYS A 369 -16.75 -4.35 -10.01
N GLN A 370 -17.41 -5.31 -9.37
CA GLN A 370 -16.77 -6.26 -8.45
C GLN A 370 -15.74 -7.13 -9.16
N ALA A 371 -16.13 -7.71 -10.29
CA ALA A 371 -15.28 -8.33 -11.28
C ALA A 371 -13.96 -7.62 -11.55
N HIS A 372 -14.07 -6.33 -11.82
CA HIS A 372 -12.96 -5.52 -12.26
C HIS A 372 -12.02 -5.24 -11.09
N LEU A 373 -12.57 -5.02 -9.89
CA LEU A 373 -11.78 -4.93 -8.66
C LEU A 373 -11.01 -6.23 -8.40
N ILE A 374 -11.66 -7.39 -8.54
CA ILE A 374 -11.03 -8.70 -8.41
C ILE A 374 -9.90 -8.86 -9.44
N MET A 375 -10.14 -8.50 -10.70
CA MET A 375 -9.12 -8.61 -11.75
C MET A 375 -7.93 -7.69 -11.48
N ARG A 376 -8.17 -6.43 -11.09
CA ARG A 376 -7.10 -5.48 -10.72
C ARG A 376 -6.30 -5.99 -9.52
N TYR A 377 -6.98 -6.59 -8.54
CA TYR A 377 -6.34 -7.17 -7.37
C TYR A 377 -5.46 -8.37 -7.75
N ASN A 378 -5.99 -9.31 -8.54
CA ASN A 378 -5.23 -10.46 -9.04
C ASN A 378 -4.00 -10.02 -9.86
N TRP A 379 -4.15 -8.97 -10.66
CA TRP A 379 -3.02 -8.40 -11.40
C TRP A 379 -1.96 -7.81 -10.47
N LEU A 380 -2.37 -7.05 -9.44
CA LEU A 380 -1.44 -6.57 -8.41
C LEU A 380 -0.76 -7.72 -7.67
N GLN A 381 -1.43 -8.84 -7.42
CA GLN A 381 -0.80 -10.01 -6.80
C GLN A 381 0.30 -10.59 -7.69
N ILE A 382 0.08 -10.63 -9.01
CA ILE A 382 1.11 -11.07 -9.97
C ILE A 382 2.30 -10.12 -9.92
N LEU A 383 2.07 -8.80 -9.98
CA LEU A 383 3.14 -7.82 -9.94
C LEU A 383 3.88 -7.78 -8.61
N ALA A 384 3.17 -8.00 -7.50
CA ALA A 384 3.78 -8.14 -6.17
C ALA A 384 4.70 -9.37 -6.07
N ARG A 385 4.56 -10.38 -6.94
CA ARG A 385 5.43 -11.56 -6.95
C ARG A 385 6.68 -11.39 -7.80
N LEU A 386 6.82 -10.29 -8.55
CA LEU A 386 7.95 -10.06 -9.44
C LEU A 386 9.13 -9.42 -8.69
N PRO A 387 10.32 -10.06 -8.68
CA PRO A 387 11.46 -9.63 -7.87
C PRO A 387 12.09 -8.31 -8.35
N ASN A 388 11.95 -7.89 -9.61
CA ASN A 388 12.51 -6.61 -10.06
C ASN A 388 11.51 -5.45 -10.03
N VAL A 389 10.24 -5.67 -9.65
CA VAL A 389 9.32 -4.56 -9.44
C VAL A 389 9.76 -3.81 -8.19
N GLN A 390 10.34 -2.62 -8.37
CA GLN A 390 10.84 -1.84 -7.24
C GLN A 390 9.68 -1.39 -6.34
N THR A 391 9.95 -1.19 -5.05
CA THR A 391 8.92 -0.73 -4.11
C THR A 391 8.29 0.59 -4.53
N ASP A 392 9.02 1.51 -5.16
CA ASP A 392 8.45 2.78 -5.62
C ASP A 392 7.51 2.60 -6.82
N GLU A 393 7.81 1.67 -7.72
CA GLU A 393 6.88 1.27 -8.78
C GLU A 393 5.65 0.62 -8.17
N PHE A 394 5.83 -0.33 -7.26
CA PHE A 394 4.73 -0.99 -6.57
C PHE A 394 3.81 -0.01 -5.82
N LYS A 395 4.37 1.04 -5.20
CA LYS A 395 3.60 2.16 -4.62
C LYS A 395 2.74 2.86 -5.68
N GLN A 396 3.31 3.18 -6.84
CA GLN A 396 2.57 3.79 -7.95
C GLN A 396 1.40 2.89 -8.38
N LEU A 397 1.61 1.58 -8.40
CA LEU A 397 0.55 0.64 -8.75
C LEU A 397 -0.55 0.58 -7.68
N LEU A 398 -0.19 0.62 -6.40
CA LEU A 398 -1.17 0.69 -5.32
C LEU A 398 -2.04 1.96 -5.37
N CYS A 399 -1.58 3.04 -6.02
CA CYS A 399 -2.35 4.28 -6.22
C CYS A 399 -3.64 4.07 -7.01
N MET A 400 -3.68 3.05 -7.88
CA MET A 400 -4.86 2.78 -8.70
C MET A 400 -6.09 2.45 -7.86
N PHE A 401 -5.86 1.98 -6.63
CA PHE A 401 -6.90 1.70 -5.67
C PHE A 401 -7.07 2.92 -4.79
N ALA A 402 -8.31 3.39 -4.66
CA ALA A 402 -8.60 4.53 -3.82
C ALA A 402 -8.09 4.27 -2.38
N PRO A 403 -7.58 5.30 -1.69
CA PRO A 403 -7.14 5.15 -0.29
C PRO A 403 -8.31 4.84 0.64
N ASN A 404 -9.50 5.31 0.28
CA ASN A 404 -10.78 5.09 0.94
C ASN A 404 -11.88 4.92 -0.13
N GLY A 405 -12.99 4.27 0.21
CA GLY A 405 -14.15 4.11 -0.68
C GLY A 405 -14.21 2.76 -1.42
N HIS A 406 -15.05 2.68 -2.47
CA HIS A 406 -15.42 1.44 -3.17
C HIS A 406 -14.30 0.66 -3.81
N ALA A 407 -13.29 1.37 -4.30
CA ALA A 407 -12.14 0.78 -4.94
C ALA A 407 -10.95 0.68 -3.98
N ALA A 408 -11.15 0.85 -2.68
CA ALA A 408 -10.11 0.61 -1.69
C ALA A 408 -9.99 -0.89 -1.45
N LEU A 409 -8.75 -1.38 -1.38
CA LEU A 409 -8.45 -2.72 -0.91
C LEU A 409 -8.74 -2.77 0.58
N SER A 410 -9.28 -3.88 1.05
CA SER A 410 -9.33 -4.21 2.47
C SER A 410 -7.92 -4.21 3.07
N TYR A 411 -7.81 -4.06 4.39
CA TYR A 411 -6.49 -4.10 5.02
C TYR A 411 -5.85 -5.49 4.92
N MET A 412 -6.66 -6.55 4.89
CA MET A 412 -6.24 -7.91 4.60
C MET A 412 -5.61 -8.05 3.23
N GLU A 413 -6.32 -7.66 2.17
CA GLU A 413 -5.81 -7.72 0.78
C GLU A 413 -4.54 -6.87 0.64
N LEU A 414 -4.50 -5.71 1.30
CA LEU A 414 -3.31 -4.86 1.31
C LEU A 414 -2.12 -5.54 2.01
N CYS A 415 -2.33 -6.15 3.17
CA CYS A 415 -1.31 -6.88 3.90
C CYS A 415 -0.82 -8.11 3.12
N ASP A 416 -1.71 -8.82 2.43
CA ASP A 416 -1.34 -9.94 1.55
C ASP A 416 -0.46 -9.49 0.39
N LEU A 417 -0.81 -8.36 -0.24
CA LEU A 417 0.01 -7.74 -1.28
C LEU A 417 1.38 -7.31 -0.75
N PHE A 418 1.48 -6.79 0.48
CA PHE A 418 2.76 -6.46 1.11
C PHE A 418 3.59 -7.70 1.39
N LEU A 419 2.99 -8.78 1.90
CA LEU A 419 3.69 -10.05 2.13
C LEU A 419 4.21 -10.66 0.83
N LEU A 420 3.40 -10.65 -0.23
CA LEU A 420 3.84 -11.10 -1.56
C LEU A 420 5.01 -10.26 -2.08
N HIS A 421 4.89 -8.93 -1.98
CA HIS A 421 5.95 -8.01 -2.40
C HIS A 421 7.24 -8.22 -1.62
N TRP A 422 7.20 -8.15 -0.30
CA TRP A 422 8.40 -8.35 0.53
C TRP A 422 9.02 -9.74 0.40
N SER A 423 8.20 -10.77 0.15
CA SER A 423 8.69 -12.12 -0.16
C SER A 423 9.46 -12.13 -1.49
N SER A 424 8.90 -11.56 -2.56
CA SER A 424 9.57 -11.48 -3.87
C SER A 424 10.88 -10.69 -3.83
N GLN A 425 10.97 -9.69 -2.96
CA GLN A 425 12.16 -8.86 -2.76
C GLN A 425 13.20 -9.51 -1.82
N GLY A 426 12.95 -10.72 -1.31
CA GLY A 426 13.83 -11.38 -0.34
C GLY A 426 13.98 -10.63 0.99
N MET A 427 13.01 -9.77 1.34
CA MET A 427 13.06 -8.99 2.58
C MET A 427 12.68 -9.82 3.82
N LEU A 428 11.90 -10.88 3.62
CA LEU A 428 11.43 -11.77 4.69
C LEU A 428 12.35 -12.99 4.82
N THR A 429 12.77 -13.31 6.05
CA THR A 429 13.58 -14.51 6.34
C THR A 429 12.82 -15.80 6.04
N ASP A 430 11.57 -15.88 6.49
CA ASP A 430 10.66 -16.99 6.23
C ASP A 430 9.27 -16.43 5.91
N PRO A 431 8.92 -16.31 4.62
CA PRO A 431 7.63 -15.76 4.18
C PRO A 431 6.43 -16.57 4.67
N ASP A 432 6.53 -17.90 4.66
CA ASP A 432 5.43 -18.79 5.02
C ASP A 432 5.16 -18.75 6.52
N TRP A 433 6.23 -18.76 7.34
CA TRP A 433 6.10 -18.58 8.78
C TRP A 433 5.57 -17.21 9.16
N THR A 434 6.03 -16.15 8.48
CA THR A 434 5.52 -14.78 8.71
C THR A 434 4.03 -14.69 8.39
N ARG A 435 3.58 -15.28 7.29
CA ARG A 435 2.16 -15.33 6.91
C ARG A 435 1.34 -16.16 7.91
N SER A 436 1.87 -17.27 8.41
CA SER A 436 1.22 -18.10 9.44
C SER A 436 1.02 -17.33 10.74
N ILE A 437 2.06 -16.67 11.26
CA ILE A 437 1.96 -15.82 12.46
C ILE A 437 0.97 -14.67 12.23
N TRP A 438 1.00 -14.04 11.06
CA TRP A 438 0.07 -12.95 10.73
C TRP A 438 -1.39 -13.42 10.75
N ASN A 439 -1.69 -14.57 10.12
CA ASN A 439 -3.03 -15.16 10.14
C ASN A 439 -3.49 -15.52 11.55
N ASN A 440 -2.59 -16.04 12.40
CA ASN A 440 -2.90 -16.34 13.80
C ASN A 440 -3.17 -15.05 14.63
N ILE A 441 -2.36 -14.00 14.45
CA ILE A 441 -2.54 -12.76 15.21
C ILE A 441 -3.82 -12.02 14.79
N ARG A 442 -4.10 -11.93 13.49
CA ARG A 442 -5.25 -11.17 12.98
C ARG A 442 -6.60 -11.88 13.18
N GLY A 443 -6.61 -13.22 13.21
CA GLY A 443 -7.85 -13.99 13.20
C GLY A 443 -8.69 -13.72 11.94
N LYS A 444 -9.99 -13.43 12.12
CA LYS A 444 -10.91 -13.08 11.03
C LYS A 444 -11.12 -11.56 10.87
N ASP A 445 -10.47 -10.74 11.68
CA ASP A 445 -10.78 -9.31 11.81
C ASP A 445 -9.86 -8.41 10.97
N ASP A 446 -10.44 -7.71 9.99
CA ASP A 446 -9.72 -6.73 9.16
C ASP A 446 -9.21 -5.52 9.98
N HIS A 447 -9.84 -5.26 11.14
CA HIS A 447 -9.50 -4.17 12.04
C HIS A 447 -8.11 -4.28 12.66
N PHE A 448 -7.48 -5.46 12.66
CA PHE A 448 -6.14 -5.65 13.19
C PHE A 448 -5.11 -5.98 12.11
N ALA A 449 -5.49 -6.05 10.83
CA ALA A 449 -4.67 -6.68 9.80
C ALA A 449 -3.27 -6.06 9.65
N ILE A 450 -3.13 -4.73 9.71
CA ILE A 450 -1.83 -4.03 9.56
C ILE A 450 -1.01 -4.14 10.86
N ALA A 451 -1.65 -3.94 12.02
CA ALA A 451 -0.98 -4.10 13.31
C ALA A 451 -0.46 -5.53 13.52
N ALA A 452 -1.28 -6.52 13.17
CA ALA A 452 -0.94 -7.93 13.18
C ALA A 452 0.23 -8.23 12.22
N LEU A 453 0.23 -7.64 11.02
CA LEU A 453 1.32 -7.81 10.06
C LEU A 453 2.64 -7.25 10.61
N ALA A 454 2.61 -6.04 11.17
CA ALA A 454 3.79 -5.44 11.77
C ALA A 454 4.34 -6.28 12.93
N LEU A 455 3.45 -6.83 13.77
CA LEU A 455 3.83 -7.70 14.88
C LEU A 455 4.38 -9.05 14.39
N ALA A 456 3.79 -9.63 13.34
CA ALA A 456 4.27 -10.87 12.72
C ALA A 456 5.68 -10.70 12.16
N VAL A 457 5.92 -9.63 11.38
CA VAL A 457 7.25 -9.27 10.86
C VAL A 457 8.28 -9.16 11.98
N ASN A 458 7.93 -8.52 13.10
CA ASN A 458 8.83 -8.38 14.24
C ASN A 458 9.16 -9.70 14.95
N LYS A 459 8.26 -10.68 14.92
CA LYS A 459 8.48 -12.00 15.53
C LYS A 459 9.33 -12.91 14.65
N THR A 460 9.23 -12.79 13.33
CA THR A 460 9.87 -13.73 12.40
C THR A 460 11.20 -13.26 11.82
N ASN A 461 11.51 -11.95 11.89
CA ASN A 461 12.69 -11.39 11.25
C ASN A 461 13.69 -10.83 12.26
N THR A 462 14.95 -10.74 11.86
CA THR A 462 15.99 -10.11 12.69
C THR A 462 15.70 -8.62 12.89
N PRO A 463 16.20 -7.97 13.96
CA PRO A 463 15.98 -6.53 14.18
C PRO A 463 16.43 -5.64 13.00
N LYS A 464 17.50 -6.03 12.28
CA LYS A 464 17.99 -5.31 11.10
C LYS A 464 16.99 -5.40 9.94
N GLN A 465 16.50 -6.59 9.61
CA GLN A 465 15.48 -6.80 8.57
C GLN A 465 14.15 -6.13 8.92
N CYS A 466 13.70 -6.25 10.18
CA CYS A 466 12.50 -5.56 10.67
C CYS A 466 12.58 -4.05 10.42
N THR A 467 13.76 -3.45 10.61
CA THR A 467 13.97 -2.02 10.38
C THR A 467 13.73 -1.66 8.92
N ALA A 468 14.27 -2.42 7.97
CA ALA A 468 14.06 -2.21 6.54
C ALA A 468 12.59 -2.41 6.12
N ILE A 469 11.96 -3.49 6.59
CA ILE A 469 10.55 -3.79 6.30
C ILE A 469 9.64 -2.70 6.88
N PHE A 470 9.89 -2.23 8.10
CA PHE A 470 9.07 -1.16 8.68
C PHE A 470 9.24 0.18 7.97
N TRP A 471 10.44 0.51 7.46
CA TRP A 471 10.59 1.68 6.58
C TRP A 471 9.72 1.57 5.34
N ASN A 472 9.72 0.39 4.71
CA ASN A 472 8.90 0.09 3.55
C ASN A 472 7.39 0.20 3.89
N LEU A 473 6.96 -0.43 4.98
CA LEU A 473 5.59 -0.35 5.51
C LEU A 473 5.16 1.10 5.76
N TRP A 474 5.97 1.90 6.45
CA TRP A 474 5.64 3.30 6.69
C TRP A 474 5.54 4.10 5.40
N SER A 475 6.41 3.83 4.43
CA SER A 475 6.33 4.49 3.12
C SER A 475 5.04 4.14 2.38
N LEU A 476 4.60 2.88 2.42
CA LEU A 476 3.34 2.41 1.81
C LEU A 476 2.12 2.97 2.55
N LEU A 477 2.14 3.02 3.88
CA LEU A 477 1.03 3.54 4.70
C LEU A 477 0.85 5.05 4.54
N ARG A 478 1.94 5.82 4.49
CA ARG A 478 1.87 7.26 4.22
C ARG A 478 1.22 7.55 2.87
N PHE A 479 1.46 6.67 1.90
CA PHE A 479 0.88 6.79 0.57
C PHE A 479 -0.64 6.56 0.57
N ARG A 480 -1.15 5.60 1.36
CA ARG A 480 -2.52 5.09 1.20
C ARG A 480 -3.54 5.50 2.27
N GLY A 481 -3.11 5.95 3.44
CA GLY A 481 -4.07 6.23 4.52
C GLY A 481 -3.48 6.91 5.76
N GLY A 482 -2.20 7.25 5.68
CA GLY A 482 -1.45 7.83 6.77
C GLY A 482 -1.18 6.84 7.93
N PRO A 483 -0.34 7.26 8.88
CA PRO A 483 0.03 6.43 10.03
C PRO A 483 -1.11 6.20 11.03
N LYS A 484 -2.17 7.03 10.99
CA LYS A 484 -3.27 7.01 11.95
C LYS A 484 -3.99 5.65 12.01
N LYS A 485 -4.18 5.00 10.85
CA LYS A 485 -4.86 3.70 10.76
C LYS A 485 -4.08 2.64 11.53
N LEU A 486 -2.77 2.49 11.26
CA LEU A 486 -1.91 1.56 11.99
C LEU A 486 -1.89 1.86 13.50
N LEU A 487 -1.80 3.12 13.89
CA LEU A 487 -1.80 3.50 15.31
C LEU A 487 -3.12 3.13 16.02
N ARG A 488 -4.26 3.32 15.36
CA ARG A 488 -5.57 2.89 15.89
C ARG A 488 -5.63 1.37 16.03
N GLN A 489 -5.19 0.62 15.02
CA GLN A 489 -5.15 -0.84 15.07
C GLN A 489 -4.21 -1.35 16.17
N LEU A 490 -3.06 -0.70 16.37
CA LEU A 490 -2.11 -1.05 17.43
C LEU A 490 -2.65 -0.76 18.82
N SER A 491 -3.37 0.36 19.01
CA SER A 491 -4.02 0.64 20.29
C SER A 491 -5.09 -0.39 20.64
N LEU A 492 -5.89 -0.83 19.65
CA LEU A 492 -6.88 -1.89 19.87
C LEU A 492 -6.19 -3.24 20.12
N LEU A 493 -5.08 -3.51 19.43
CA LEU A 493 -4.31 -4.74 19.61
C LEU A 493 -3.61 -4.77 20.98
N SER A 494 -3.11 -3.63 21.47
CA SER A 494 -2.49 -3.53 22.81
C SER A 494 -3.48 -3.73 23.95
N ASP A 495 -4.75 -3.41 23.73
CA ASP A 495 -5.82 -3.64 24.71
C ASP A 495 -6.15 -5.14 24.83
N SER A 496 -5.89 -5.93 23.79
CA SER A 496 -6.16 -7.38 23.77
C SER A 496 -4.93 -8.27 23.97
N ARG A 497 -3.73 -7.78 23.66
CA ARG A 497 -2.47 -8.55 23.70
C ARG A 497 -1.33 -7.69 24.20
N THR A 498 -0.41 -8.31 24.94
CA THR A 498 0.83 -7.64 25.36
C THR A 498 1.74 -7.41 24.16
N VAL A 499 1.96 -6.14 23.83
CA VAL A 499 2.88 -5.72 22.79
C VAL A 499 4.23 -5.41 23.44
N SER A 500 5.33 -5.91 22.86
CA SER A 500 6.65 -5.71 23.47
C SER A 500 7.15 -4.28 23.27
N SER A 501 7.79 -3.72 24.31
CA SER A 501 8.42 -2.38 24.24
C SER A 501 9.42 -2.27 23.09
N ALA A 502 10.24 -3.31 22.86
CA ALA A 502 11.21 -3.35 21.77
C ALA A 502 10.57 -3.26 20.37
N PHE A 503 9.39 -3.86 20.19
CA PHE A 503 8.64 -3.75 18.93
C PHE A 503 8.14 -2.32 18.71
N LEU A 504 7.47 -1.73 19.70
CA LEU A 504 6.95 -0.36 19.59
C LEU A 504 8.09 0.64 19.38
N GLN A 505 9.22 0.44 20.05
CA GLN A 505 10.43 1.25 19.86
C GLN A 505 10.97 1.15 18.44
N ARG A 506 11.12 -0.06 17.88
CA ARG A 506 11.59 -0.25 16.48
C ARG A 506 10.62 0.35 15.47
N LEU A 507 9.34 0.13 15.67
CA LEU A 507 8.29 0.67 14.80
C LEU A 507 8.27 2.21 14.86
N ALA A 508 8.44 2.79 16.05
CA ALA A 508 8.54 4.22 16.25
C ALA A 508 9.81 4.80 15.62
N TRP A 509 10.96 4.15 15.79
CA TRP A 509 12.24 4.58 15.21
C TRP A 509 12.16 4.66 13.70
N THR A 510 11.56 3.66 13.06
CA THR A 510 11.42 3.56 11.60
C THR A 510 10.38 4.51 11.02
N SER A 511 9.42 4.96 11.84
CA SER A 511 8.39 5.91 11.41
C SER A 511 8.94 7.26 10.98
N ASN A 512 10.14 7.64 11.42
CA ASN A 512 10.79 8.94 11.14
C ASN A 512 9.89 10.17 11.38
N ASP A 513 8.81 10.01 12.14
CA ASP A 513 7.79 10.99 12.48
C ASP A 513 7.64 11.01 14.01
N HIS A 514 7.96 12.16 14.62
CA HIS A 514 7.92 12.31 16.07
C HIS A 514 6.50 12.13 16.64
N ARG A 515 5.46 12.45 15.87
CA ARG A 515 4.07 12.29 16.32
C ARG A 515 3.72 10.82 16.47
N VAL A 516 4.12 10.02 15.47
CA VAL A 516 3.94 8.56 15.48
C VAL A 516 4.72 7.94 16.63
N ALA A 517 5.97 8.37 16.84
CA ALA A 517 6.79 7.89 17.94
C ALA A 517 6.18 8.17 19.32
N LEU A 518 5.66 9.38 19.54
CA LEU A 518 5.00 9.74 20.79
C LEU A 518 3.71 8.94 21.02
N LEU A 519 2.91 8.73 19.97
CA LEU A 519 1.68 7.92 20.06
C LEU A 519 1.99 6.44 20.36
N LEU A 520 3.03 5.87 19.75
CA LEU A 520 3.48 4.51 20.07
C LEU A 520 4.02 4.39 21.51
N HIS A 521 4.72 5.42 21.99
CA HIS A 521 5.14 5.47 23.40
C HIS A 521 3.95 5.58 24.34
N PHE A 522 2.92 6.34 23.98
CA PHE A 522 1.69 6.45 24.76
C PHE A 522 0.97 5.10 24.86
N ILE A 523 0.87 4.36 23.74
CA ILE A 523 0.33 2.99 23.73
C ILE A 523 1.10 2.09 24.69
N LEU A 524 2.44 2.16 24.69
CA LEU A 524 3.28 1.41 25.63
C LEU A 524 2.99 1.77 27.10
N CYS A 525 2.94 3.06 27.42
CA CYS A 525 2.63 3.52 28.78
C CYS A 525 1.25 3.06 29.25
N LYS A 526 0.24 3.09 28.36
CA LYS A 526 -1.11 2.62 28.66
C LYS A 526 -1.10 1.13 29.02
N GLN A 527 -0.34 0.32 28.29
CA GLN A 527 -0.27 -1.13 28.51
C GLN A 527 0.43 -1.50 29.83
N GLU A 528 1.50 -0.82 30.19
CA GLU A 528 2.33 -1.20 31.36
C GLU A 528 1.88 -0.55 32.67
N GLY A 529 0.90 0.38 32.63
CA GLY A 529 0.36 1.07 33.81
C GLY A 529 1.38 1.91 34.59
N ARG A 530 2.62 2.02 34.09
CA ARG A 530 3.73 2.72 34.73
C ARG A 530 4.44 3.59 33.71
N VAL A 531 4.72 4.83 34.08
CA VAL A 531 5.56 5.75 33.29
C VAL A 531 7.03 5.42 33.54
N ARG A 532 7.51 4.21 33.17
CA ARG A 532 8.95 3.97 33.12
C ARG A 532 9.50 4.48 31.78
N ASN A 533 10.75 4.92 31.78
CA ASN A 533 11.45 5.33 30.57
C ASN A 533 11.92 4.08 29.81
N PHE A 534 10.97 3.41 29.15
CA PHE A 534 11.25 2.17 28.43
C PHE A 534 12.13 2.38 27.20
N TRP A 535 12.22 3.60 26.68
CA TRP A 535 13.02 3.94 25.52
C TRP A 535 14.26 4.74 25.91
N TRP A 536 15.40 4.26 25.41
CA TRP A 536 16.74 4.83 25.61
C TRP A 536 16.78 6.32 25.21
N PRO A 537 17.51 7.18 25.94
CA PRO A 537 17.63 8.59 25.60
C PRO A 537 18.05 8.87 24.14
N ALA A 538 18.93 8.03 23.59
CA ALA A 538 19.39 8.14 22.20
C ALA A 538 18.27 7.98 21.17
N PHE A 539 17.18 7.30 21.54
CA PHE A 539 15.98 7.21 20.72
C PHE A 539 15.38 8.61 20.48
N TRP A 540 15.23 9.38 21.55
CA TRP A 540 14.59 10.69 21.50
C TRP A 540 15.44 11.75 20.82
N ASP A 541 16.78 11.63 20.88
CA ASP A 541 17.71 12.53 20.17
C ASP A 541 17.42 12.61 18.67
N LYS A 542 17.01 11.50 18.04
CA LYS A 542 16.66 11.45 16.62
C LYS A 542 15.49 12.38 16.29
N PHE A 543 14.47 12.39 17.13
CA PHE A 543 13.25 13.16 16.91
C PHE A 543 13.40 14.60 17.39
N ALA A 544 14.25 14.80 18.39
CA ALA A 544 14.57 16.09 18.95
C ALA A 544 15.10 17.07 17.89
N ALA A 545 16.11 16.67 17.13
CA ALA A 545 16.70 17.52 16.10
C ALA A 545 15.66 18.06 15.08
N LYS A 546 14.60 17.29 14.79
CA LYS A 546 13.56 17.62 13.80
C LYS A 546 12.48 18.58 14.30
N GLN A 547 12.29 18.75 15.61
CA GLN A 547 11.19 19.55 16.16
C GLN A 547 11.53 21.05 16.34
N THR A 548 12.81 21.43 16.24
CA THR A 548 13.28 22.80 16.51
C THR A 548 12.69 23.86 15.59
N THR A 549 12.19 23.50 14.40
CA THR A 549 11.79 24.50 13.40
C THR A 549 10.34 24.95 13.51
N ARG A 550 9.38 24.13 14.03
CA ARG A 550 7.95 24.52 14.19
C ARG A 550 7.19 23.64 15.21
N TRP A 551 7.17 24.02 16.49
CA TRP A 551 6.30 23.37 17.49
C TRP A 551 4.83 23.79 17.29
N LYS A 552 3.97 22.86 16.85
CA LYS A 552 2.57 23.14 16.47
C LYS A 552 1.51 22.27 17.19
N TYR A 553 1.87 21.52 18.25
CA TYR A 553 0.93 20.56 18.86
C TYR A 553 0.59 20.91 20.30
N PRO A 554 -0.69 21.20 20.60
CA PRO A 554 -1.21 21.37 21.96
C PRO A 554 -1.41 20.07 22.75
N GLN A 555 -1.38 18.91 22.07
CA GLN A 555 -1.70 17.62 22.70
C GLN A 555 -0.49 16.91 23.32
N ILE A 556 0.73 17.33 22.99
CA ILE A 556 1.95 16.77 23.57
C ILE A 556 2.40 17.77 24.61
N ASP A 557 2.21 17.41 25.87
CA ASP A 557 2.62 18.24 26.98
C ASP A 557 4.16 18.39 26.99
N PRO A 558 4.70 19.58 26.67
CA PRO A 558 6.14 19.84 26.69
C PRO A 558 6.73 19.58 28.08
N ILE A 559 5.90 19.73 29.13
CA ILE A 559 6.25 19.43 30.52
C ILE A 559 6.57 17.96 30.67
N LEU A 560 5.76 17.07 30.09
CA LEU A 560 5.94 15.63 30.23
C LEU A 560 7.21 15.15 29.54
N LEU A 561 7.57 15.76 28.40
CA LEU A 561 8.84 15.51 27.72
C LEU A 561 10.02 16.06 28.54
N ALA A 562 9.92 17.29 29.02
CA ALA A 562 10.93 17.93 29.84
C ALA A 562 11.18 17.14 31.13
N ARG A 563 10.14 16.84 31.91
CA ARG A 563 10.21 16.01 33.13
C ARG A 563 10.89 14.68 32.88
N LYS A 564 10.57 14.01 31.77
CA LYS A 564 11.21 12.73 31.42
C LYS A 564 12.70 12.89 31.16
N MET A 565 13.11 13.97 30.50
CA MET A 565 14.53 14.28 30.32
C MET A 565 15.19 14.65 31.65
N THR A 566 14.54 15.41 32.54
CA THR A 566 15.09 15.79 33.86
C THR A 566 15.32 14.57 34.74
N ILE A 567 14.33 13.67 34.86
CA ILE A 567 14.43 12.43 35.68
C ILE A 567 15.54 11.51 35.17
N GLN A 568 15.72 11.40 33.84
CA GLN A 568 16.80 10.59 33.27
C GLN A 568 18.18 11.19 33.50
N ILE A 569 18.29 12.51 33.58
CA ILE A 569 19.58 13.20 33.68
C ILE A 569 20.05 13.30 35.14
N SER A 570 19.11 13.48 36.09
CA SER A 570 19.47 13.55 37.51
C SER A 570 19.89 12.21 38.09
N GLY A 571 19.47 11.09 37.48
CA GLY A 571 19.72 9.73 37.99
C GLY A 571 19.01 9.40 39.30
N LYS A 572 18.41 10.40 39.96
CA LYS A 572 17.60 10.28 41.17
C LYS A 572 16.14 10.19 40.77
N GLN A 573 15.52 9.03 40.99
CA GLN A 573 14.06 8.90 40.93
C GLN A 573 13.47 9.86 41.98
N PRO A 574 12.42 10.65 41.67
CA PRO A 574 11.74 11.41 42.71
C PRO A 574 11.25 10.43 43.78
N LEU A 575 11.66 10.67 45.03
CA LEU A 575 11.13 9.98 46.20
C LEU A 575 9.61 10.25 46.22
N ASN A 576 8.81 9.19 46.15
CA ASN A 576 7.34 9.16 46.12
C ASN A 576 6.59 9.60 44.84
N PRO A 577 6.13 8.64 44.01
CA PRO A 577 5.20 8.87 42.90
C PRO A 577 3.71 8.92 43.29
N LEU A 578 3.37 8.80 44.58
CA LEU A 578 1.98 8.74 45.07
C LEU A 578 1.45 10.06 45.67
N ALA A 579 2.29 11.08 45.85
CA ALA A 579 1.82 12.38 46.27
C ALA A 579 1.50 13.23 45.03
N ASN A 580 0.23 13.27 44.63
CA ASN A 580 -0.35 14.41 43.90
C ASN A 580 -0.44 15.65 44.81
N GLN A 581 0.56 15.88 45.67
CA GLN A 581 0.80 17.22 46.19
C GLN A 581 1.14 18.08 44.98
N THR A 582 0.38 19.15 44.80
CA THR A 582 0.59 20.10 43.72
C THR A 582 2.06 20.46 43.69
N VAL A 583 2.66 20.45 42.51
CA VAL A 583 4.05 20.89 42.29
C VAL A 583 4.31 22.28 42.88
N GLU A 584 3.23 23.06 43.10
CA GLU A 584 3.21 24.29 43.88
C GLU A 584 3.61 24.12 45.35
N SER A 585 3.19 23.08 46.06
CA SER A 585 3.57 22.87 47.47
C SER A 585 5.03 22.44 47.61
N SER A 586 5.54 21.61 46.69
CA SER A 586 6.98 21.29 46.64
C SER A 586 7.83 22.50 46.26
N TYR A 587 7.30 23.43 45.47
CA TYR A 587 7.95 24.70 45.15
C TYR A 587 7.95 25.63 46.34
N GLU A 588 6.83 25.81 47.05
CA GLU A 588 6.77 26.65 48.26
C GLU A 588 7.66 26.09 49.38
N GLN A 589 7.76 24.76 49.50
CA GLN A 589 8.66 24.12 50.46
C GLN A 589 10.14 24.28 50.08
N GLN A 590 10.49 24.16 48.80
CA GLN A 590 11.85 24.43 48.30
C GLN A 590 12.20 25.92 48.32
N LEU A 591 11.21 26.81 48.12
CA LEU A 591 11.38 28.25 48.26
C LEU A 591 11.67 28.60 49.71
N MET A 592 10.92 28.04 50.66
CA MET A 592 11.13 28.21 52.10
C MET A 592 12.49 27.65 52.58
N GLU A 593 12.93 26.50 52.04
CA GLU A 593 14.27 25.95 52.33
C GLU A 593 15.38 26.85 51.77
N VAL A 594 15.23 27.35 50.54
CA VAL A 594 16.17 28.30 49.92
C VAL A 594 16.12 29.69 50.56
N GLU A 595 14.98 30.11 51.11
CA GLU A 595 14.80 31.34 51.89
C GLU A 595 15.47 31.25 53.27
N SER A 596 15.66 30.03 53.81
CA SER A 596 16.29 29.79 55.11
C SER A 596 17.82 29.68 55.07
N GLU A 597 18.40 29.42 53.88
CA GLU A 597 19.85 29.47 53.66
C GLU A 597 20.28 30.88 53.23
N SER A 598 21.18 31.53 53.99
CA SER A 598 21.71 32.83 53.56
C SER A 598 22.46 32.69 52.23
N VAL A 599 22.26 33.66 51.34
CA VAL A 599 22.89 33.75 50.01
C VAL A 599 24.42 33.57 50.10
N GLU A 600 25.04 33.99 51.21
CA GLU A 600 26.47 33.85 51.49
C GLU A 600 26.92 32.39 51.62
N ARG A 601 26.13 31.51 52.24
CA ARG A 601 26.48 30.07 52.35
C ARG A 601 26.38 29.32 51.02
N GLN A 602 25.49 29.76 50.14
CA GLN A 602 25.37 29.17 48.79
C GLN A 602 26.53 29.61 47.89
N LEU A 603 27.07 30.82 48.08
CA LEU A 603 28.25 31.33 47.37
C LEU A 603 29.55 30.63 47.81
N ASP A 604 29.70 30.28 49.10
CA ASP A 604 30.91 29.62 49.61
C ASP A 604 31.00 28.12 49.29
N SER A 605 29.89 27.47 48.92
CA SER A 605 29.84 26.02 48.65
C SER A 605 30.28 25.61 47.23
N TYR A 606 30.66 26.56 46.38
CA TYR A 606 30.95 26.29 44.96
C TYR A 606 32.45 26.11 44.71
N GLU A 607 32.98 24.93 45.00
CA GLU A 607 34.34 24.57 44.58
C GLU A 607 34.38 24.28 43.05
N PRO A 608 35.28 24.91 42.28
CA PRO A 608 35.42 24.66 40.85
C PRO A 608 35.93 23.23 40.62
N VAL A 609 35.02 22.35 40.20
CA VAL A 609 35.33 20.94 39.89
C VAL A 609 36.37 20.86 38.78
N ALA A 610 37.50 20.21 39.05
CA ALA A 610 38.58 20.00 38.10
C ALA A 610 38.09 19.39 36.77
N CYS A 611 38.63 19.88 35.65
CA CYS A 611 38.14 19.60 34.30
C CYS A 611 38.29 18.11 33.92
N VAL A 612 37.24 17.32 34.12
CA VAL A 612 37.16 15.92 33.70
C VAL A 612 37.23 15.82 32.16
N PRO A 613 38.02 14.89 31.57
CA PRO A 613 38.06 14.70 30.12
C PRO A 613 36.67 14.43 29.54
N LYS A 614 36.28 15.28 28.58
CA LYS A 614 34.92 15.30 27.99
C LYS A 614 34.71 14.08 27.09
N THR A 615 34.05 13.05 27.60
CA THR A 615 33.67 11.88 26.79
C THR A 615 32.62 12.24 25.73
N LYS A 616 32.54 11.48 24.63
CA LYS A 616 31.48 11.63 23.61
C LYS A 616 30.07 11.52 24.20
N ALA A 617 29.90 10.75 25.29
CA ALA A 617 28.63 10.63 26.00
C ALA A 617 28.27 11.93 26.74
N TRP A 618 29.24 12.56 27.41
CA TRP A 618 29.07 13.84 28.10
C TRP A 618 28.63 14.95 27.13
N VAL A 619 29.29 15.08 25.97
CA VAL A 619 28.94 16.10 24.96
C VAL A 619 27.50 15.91 24.46
N ARG A 620 27.04 14.66 24.29
CA ARG A 620 25.65 14.39 23.91
C ARG A 620 24.66 14.78 25.01
N GLN A 621 24.98 14.49 26.27
CA GLN A 621 24.13 14.83 27.41
C GLN A 621 23.97 16.35 27.57
N VAL A 622 25.07 17.11 27.44
CA VAL A 622 25.05 18.58 27.45
C VAL A 622 24.16 19.12 26.31
N LYS A 623 24.35 18.62 25.09
CA LYS A 623 23.52 19.03 23.94
C LYS A 623 22.04 18.71 24.16
N ARG A 624 21.69 17.61 24.84
CA ARG A 624 20.31 17.28 25.20
C ARG A 624 19.72 18.29 26.17
N ILE A 625 20.45 18.65 27.23
CA ILE A 625 20.00 19.64 28.21
C ILE A 625 19.74 20.99 27.53
N GLN A 626 20.70 21.46 26.72
CA GLN A 626 20.57 22.69 25.93
C GLN A 626 19.37 22.65 24.97
N TRP A 627 19.07 21.46 24.43
CA TRP A 627 17.94 21.28 23.55
C TRP A 627 16.60 21.33 24.29
N SER A 628 16.49 20.66 25.45
CA SER A 628 15.32 20.74 26.34
C SER A 628 15.02 22.17 26.75
N LEU A 629 16.05 22.93 27.11
CA LEU A 629 15.97 24.36 27.44
C LEU A 629 15.35 25.18 26.30
N LYS A 630 15.86 25.01 25.06
CA LYS A 630 15.28 25.67 23.89
C LYS A 630 13.84 25.25 23.63
N LEU A 631 13.50 23.98 23.86
CA LEU A 631 12.15 23.49 23.66
C LEU A 631 11.16 24.17 24.61
N LEU A 632 11.51 24.22 25.89
CA LEU A 632 10.70 24.83 26.95
C LEU A 632 10.47 26.32 26.71
N LEU A 633 11.48 27.03 26.20
CA LEU A 633 11.35 28.43 25.82
C LEU A 633 10.24 28.69 24.79
N HIS A 634 10.14 27.83 23.79
CA HIS A 634 9.22 28.02 22.66
C HIS A 634 7.83 27.42 22.92
N ALA A 635 7.64 26.70 24.03
CA ALA A 635 6.38 26.11 24.41
C ALA A 635 5.39 27.18 24.89
N ARG A 636 4.56 27.70 23.98
CA ARG A 636 3.52 28.70 24.27
C ARG A 636 2.46 28.26 25.30
N GLN A 637 2.36 26.96 25.55
CA GLN A 637 1.38 26.36 26.44
C GLN A 637 1.80 26.38 27.91
N LEU A 638 3.08 26.61 28.18
CA LEU A 638 3.59 26.75 29.54
C LEU A 638 3.23 28.13 30.08
N THR A 639 2.77 28.17 31.32
CA THR A 639 2.75 29.43 32.06
C THR A 639 4.19 29.88 32.29
N ASP A 640 4.43 31.19 32.36
CA ASP A 640 5.79 31.70 32.55
C ASP A 640 6.44 31.16 33.84
N ARG A 641 5.63 30.88 34.88
CA ARG A 641 6.09 30.24 36.13
C ARG A 641 6.58 28.81 35.89
N GLN A 642 5.84 28.01 35.11
CA GLN A 642 6.27 26.66 34.75
C GLN A 642 7.51 26.67 33.86
N ALA A 643 7.55 27.56 32.85
CA ALA A 643 8.70 27.71 31.97
C ALA A 643 9.95 28.08 32.77
N LEU A 644 9.84 29.03 33.70
CA LEU A 644 10.93 29.41 34.60
C LEU A 644 11.39 28.23 35.45
N HIS A 645 10.48 27.52 36.13
CA HIS A 645 10.84 26.37 36.97
C HIS A 645 11.64 25.31 36.20
N TYR A 646 11.20 24.91 35.00
CA TYR A 646 11.94 23.93 34.22
C TYR A 646 13.27 24.48 33.71
N VAL A 647 13.30 25.73 33.24
CA VAL A 647 14.54 26.34 32.75
C VAL A 647 15.55 26.44 33.88
N THR A 648 15.15 26.88 35.07
CA THR A 648 15.96 26.89 36.30
C THR A 648 16.52 25.51 36.64
N ALA A 649 15.68 24.48 36.65
CA ALA A 649 16.13 23.11 36.93
C ALA A 649 17.14 22.62 35.89
N PHE A 650 16.91 22.89 34.61
CA PHE A 650 17.84 22.50 33.54
C PHE A 650 19.13 23.32 33.54
N THR A 651 19.09 24.62 33.85
CA THR A 651 20.31 25.43 33.99
C THR A 651 21.13 24.99 35.19
N GLY A 652 20.52 24.62 36.32
CA GLY A 652 21.24 24.04 37.46
C GLY A 652 21.93 22.72 37.10
N ILE A 653 21.22 21.82 36.42
CA ILE A 653 21.79 20.57 35.92
C ILE A 653 22.94 20.84 34.92
N LEU A 654 22.77 21.84 34.04
CA LEU A 654 23.77 22.21 33.05
C LEU A 654 25.02 22.79 33.71
N ALA A 655 24.86 23.71 34.66
CA ALA A 655 25.93 24.29 35.47
C ALA A 655 26.70 23.17 36.20
N ASN A 656 26.00 22.27 36.88
CA ASN A 656 26.62 21.15 37.58
C ASN A 656 27.38 20.19 36.65
N LYS A 657 26.95 20.05 35.38
CA LYS A 657 27.63 19.19 34.40
C LYS A 657 28.79 19.87 33.68
N GLN A 658 28.70 21.19 33.46
CA GLN A 658 29.70 21.98 32.73
C GLN A 658 30.72 22.69 33.63
N GLY A 659 30.42 22.83 34.92
CA GLY A 659 31.13 23.69 35.88
C GLY A 659 30.84 25.19 35.69
N HIS A 660 30.27 25.59 34.56
CA HIS A 660 29.94 26.97 34.23
C HIS A 660 28.76 27.01 33.26
N LEU A 661 28.00 28.10 33.24
CA LEU A 661 27.00 28.36 32.21
C LEU A 661 27.60 29.24 31.11
N SER A 662 27.48 28.84 29.85
CA SER A 662 27.92 29.71 28.75
C SER A 662 27.00 30.92 28.63
N ALA A 663 27.50 32.03 28.07
CA ALA A 663 26.68 33.21 27.78
C ALA A 663 25.43 32.88 26.94
N ARG A 664 25.50 31.83 26.10
CA ARG A 664 24.37 31.35 25.30
C ARG A 664 23.31 30.63 26.15
N ASP A 665 23.74 29.88 27.16
CA ASP A 665 22.84 29.21 28.10
C ASP A 665 22.17 30.23 29.01
N LEU A 666 22.90 31.28 29.42
CA LEU A 666 22.33 32.38 30.19
C LEU A 666 21.37 33.24 29.37
N ALA A 667 21.66 33.52 28.09
CA ALA A 667 20.72 34.23 27.19
C ALA A 667 19.36 33.50 27.08
N THR A 668 19.39 32.17 27.15
CA THR A 668 18.20 31.33 27.15
C THR A 668 17.38 31.60 28.42
N LEU A 669 18.02 31.62 29.61
CA LEU A 669 17.37 31.99 30.88
C LEU A 669 16.88 33.44 30.86
N THR A 670 17.67 34.39 30.32
CA THR A 670 17.28 35.80 30.14
C THR A 670 15.97 35.91 29.39
N SER A 671 15.82 35.14 28.31
CA SER A 671 14.62 35.23 27.46
C SER A 671 13.34 34.81 28.18
N VAL A 672 13.39 33.88 29.15
CA VAL A 672 12.21 33.54 29.98
C VAL A 672 11.81 34.72 30.85
N ILE A 673 12.80 35.32 31.52
CA ILE A 673 12.56 36.41 32.47
C ILE A 673 12.12 37.67 31.74
N MET A 674 12.77 37.99 30.63
CA MET A 674 12.37 39.10 29.77
C MET A 674 10.96 38.90 29.22
N ARG A 675 10.53 37.68 28.90
CA ARG A 675 9.16 37.42 28.44
C ARG A 675 8.10 37.82 29.47
N THR A 676 8.36 37.66 30.78
CA THR A 676 7.44 38.15 31.81
C THR A 676 7.41 39.68 31.88
N LEU A 677 8.55 40.33 31.74
CA LEU A 677 8.66 41.78 31.72
C LEU A 677 8.04 42.37 30.44
N ASP A 678 8.24 41.75 29.28
CA ASP A 678 7.68 42.20 28.00
C ASP A 678 6.15 42.08 27.93
N GLN A 679 5.53 41.28 28.80
CA GLN A 679 4.08 41.24 28.98
C GLN A 679 3.53 42.41 29.81
N GLY A 680 4.36 43.38 30.20
CA GLY A 680 3.97 44.51 31.04
C GLY A 680 3.87 44.17 32.53
N LYS A 681 4.27 42.97 32.96
CA LYS A 681 4.31 42.60 34.38
C LYS A 681 5.61 43.13 34.99
N THR A 682 5.57 43.59 36.22
CA THR A 682 6.75 44.09 36.95
C THR A 682 7.76 42.99 37.27
N GLY A 683 7.33 41.73 37.28
CA GLY A 683 8.14 40.57 37.68
C GLY A 683 8.27 40.49 39.21
N SER A 684 8.52 39.28 39.74
CA SER A 684 8.82 39.13 41.17
C SER A 684 10.26 39.57 41.44
N VAL A 685 10.44 40.39 42.48
CA VAL A 685 11.75 40.91 42.90
C VAL A 685 12.71 39.77 43.21
N GLU A 686 12.24 38.76 43.93
CA GLU A 686 13.00 37.55 44.28
C GLU A 686 13.51 36.83 43.03
N ARG A 687 12.68 36.70 41.99
CA ARG A 687 13.09 36.05 40.74
C ARG A 687 14.17 36.84 40.00
N LEU A 688 14.07 38.18 39.99
CA LEU A 688 15.07 39.04 39.37
C LEU A 688 16.38 38.99 40.17
N ARG A 689 16.31 39.02 41.50
CA ARG A 689 17.46 38.90 42.40
C ARG A 689 18.16 37.55 42.22
N TRP A 690 17.41 36.46 42.24
CA TRP A 690 17.91 35.11 41.97
C TRP A 690 18.62 35.05 40.60
N TYR A 691 18.01 35.62 39.57
CA TYR A 691 18.59 35.64 38.23
C TYR A 691 19.88 36.45 38.14
N LEU A 692 19.92 37.62 38.76
CA LEU A 692 21.14 38.43 38.85
C LEU A 692 22.23 37.70 39.64
N GLY A 693 21.88 36.95 40.68
CA GLY A 693 22.79 36.04 41.37
C GLY A 693 23.44 35.04 40.41
N ILE A 694 22.65 34.38 39.57
CA ILE A 694 23.18 33.44 38.55
C ILE A 694 24.11 34.14 37.55
N ILE A 695 23.80 35.36 37.11
CA ILE A 695 24.69 36.11 36.22
C ILE A 695 25.99 36.48 36.93
N TYR A 696 25.90 36.95 38.17
CA TYR A 696 27.06 37.30 38.98
C TYR A 696 27.99 36.10 39.13
N THR A 697 27.46 34.94 39.52
CA THR A 697 28.25 33.71 39.72
C THR A 697 28.92 33.21 38.44
N HIS A 698 28.29 33.36 37.26
CA HIS A 698 28.81 32.75 36.02
C HIS A 698 29.45 33.72 35.01
N LEU A 699 29.10 35.00 35.02
CA LEU A 699 29.62 36.02 34.09
C LEU A 699 30.31 37.21 34.81
N GLY A 700 30.35 37.19 36.14
CA GLY A 700 30.98 38.21 36.96
C GLY A 700 30.14 39.48 37.15
N GLU A 701 30.66 40.35 38.01
CA GLU A 701 29.99 41.57 38.48
C GLU A 701 29.59 42.52 37.35
N GLN A 702 30.50 42.79 36.42
CA GLN A 702 30.27 43.73 35.31
C GLN A 702 29.08 43.33 34.43
N SER A 703 28.94 42.04 34.13
CA SER A 703 27.81 41.52 33.37
C SER A 703 26.51 41.61 34.18
N CYS A 704 26.60 41.36 35.49
CA CYS A 704 25.47 41.47 36.41
C CYS A 704 24.92 42.89 36.48
N ILE A 705 25.80 43.90 36.65
CA ILE A 705 25.42 45.32 36.68
C ILE A 705 24.71 45.71 35.38
N ARG A 706 25.28 45.35 34.22
CA ARG A 706 24.68 45.68 32.91
C ARG A 706 23.27 45.09 32.76
N VAL A 707 23.08 43.83 33.13
CA VAL A 707 21.77 43.18 33.05
C VAL A 707 20.82 43.74 34.11
N GLY A 708 21.30 44.04 35.31
CA GLY A 708 20.54 44.69 36.38
C GLY A 708 19.94 46.03 35.95
N VAL A 709 20.74 46.88 35.31
CA VAL A 709 20.27 48.17 34.75
C VAL A 709 19.18 47.97 33.68
N ILE A 710 19.35 46.98 32.80
CA ILE A 710 18.34 46.67 31.77
C ILE A 710 17.02 46.21 32.42
N LEU A 711 17.10 45.30 33.40
CA LEU A 711 15.93 44.78 34.11
C LEU A 711 15.22 45.87 34.92
N LYS A 712 15.98 46.75 35.60
CA LYS A 712 15.46 47.90 36.34
C LYS A 712 14.67 48.84 35.42
N ARG A 713 15.29 49.29 34.32
CA ARG A 713 14.63 50.16 33.31
C ARG A 713 13.35 49.53 32.76
N ARG A 714 13.37 48.23 32.48
CA ARG A 714 12.18 47.53 31.96
C ARG A 714 11.07 47.43 33.00
N ARG A 715 11.43 47.18 34.26
CA ARG A 715 10.47 47.13 35.39
C ARG A 715 9.85 48.49 35.66
N GLU A 716 10.63 49.57 35.66
CA GLU A 716 10.15 50.94 35.80
C GLU A 716 9.19 51.33 34.67
N ALA A 717 9.52 50.98 33.42
CA ALA A 717 8.62 51.21 32.29
C ALA A 717 7.28 50.49 32.45
N ASN A 718 7.29 49.25 32.96
CA ASN A 718 6.07 48.50 33.24
C ASN A 718 5.27 49.08 34.41
N TRP A 719 5.96 49.62 35.42
CA TRP A 719 5.34 50.31 36.55
C TRP A 719 4.56 51.55 36.09
N GLN A 720 5.21 52.40 35.29
CA GLN A 720 4.60 53.61 34.74
C GLN A 720 3.37 53.31 33.86
N VAL A 721 3.40 52.21 33.11
CA VAL A 721 2.25 51.76 32.30
C VAL A 721 1.11 51.22 33.16
N GLY A 722 1.41 50.65 34.34
CA GLY A 722 0.41 50.14 35.28
C GLY A 722 -0.34 51.22 36.05
N GLU A 723 0.31 52.37 36.32
CA GLU A 723 -0.28 53.49 37.08
C GLU A 723 -1.09 54.47 36.22
N LEU A 724 -0.95 54.43 34.89
CA LEU A 724 -1.75 55.28 34.01
C LEU A 724 -3.15 54.70 33.79
N PRO A 725 -4.25 55.43 34.10
CA PRO A 725 -5.58 55.04 33.65
C PRO A 725 -5.55 54.91 32.12
N LYS A 726 -6.08 53.80 31.58
CA LYS A 726 -6.05 53.43 30.15
C LYS A 726 -6.55 54.56 29.24
N VAL A 727 -5.68 55.51 28.91
CA VAL A 727 -5.90 56.55 27.91
C VAL A 727 -4.66 56.56 27.02
N ILE A 728 -4.91 56.32 25.74
CA ILE A 728 -3.95 56.07 24.67
C ILE A 728 -3.06 57.28 24.46
N ILE A 729 -1.73 57.19 24.60
CA ILE A 729 -0.79 58.05 23.88
C ILE A 729 0.49 57.29 23.48
N THR A 730 0.80 57.41 22.20
CA THR A 730 2.07 57.14 21.52
C THR A 730 3.03 58.30 21.71
N GLN A 731 4.26 58.06 22.20
CA GLN A 731 5.52 58.63 21.64
C GLN A 731 6.72 58.32 22.55
N THR A 732 7.79 57.82 21.94
CA THR A 732 9.10 57.55 22.51
C THR A 732 10.01 58.77 22.42
N ARG A 733 10.66 59.15 23.53
CA ARG A 733 11.81 60.07 23.53
C ARG A 733 12.93 59.47 24.40
N THR A 734 14.09 59.27 23.77
CA THR A 734 15.34 58.79 24.37
C THR A 734 16.04 59.91 25.15
N LEU A 735 16.42 59.63 26.40
CA LEU A 735 17.40 60.42 27.16
C LEU A 735 18.55 59.49 27.57
N GLY A 736 19.77 59.91 27.24
CA GLY A 736 21.01 59.28 27.65
C GLY A 736 21.49 59.87 28.97
N LEU A 737 21.97 59.01 29.87
CA LEU A 737 22.72 59.40 31.05
C LEU A 737 23.85 58.40 31.29
N SER A 738 25.02 58.97 31.56
CA SER A 738 26.27 58.36 32.01
C SER A 738 26.10 57.79 33.42
N ALA A 739 26.78 56.68 33.72
CA ALA A 739 26.83 56.11 35.07
C ALA A 739 28.29 55.81 35.44
N GLU A 740 28.79 56.52 36.46
CA GLU A 740 29.99 56.18 37.21
C GLU A 740 29.60 55.46 38.51
N GLY A 741 30.13 54.25 38.67
CA GLY A 741 30.63 53.62 39.89
C GLY A 741 29.93 53.78 41.24
N GLU A 742 28.84 53.04 41.47
CA GLU A 742 28.56 52.39 42.77
C GLU A 742 27.96 50.99 42.53
N GLY A 743 28.47 50.01 43.27
CA GLY A 743 28.46 48.57 42.94
C GLY A 743 27.14 47.82 43.21
N PHE A 744 27.18 46.52 42.91
CA PHE A 744 26.07 45.56 42.91
C PHE A 744 25.08 45.63 44.11
N LEU A 745 25.55 46.01 45.31
CA LEU A 745 24.73 46.18 46.50
C LEU A 745 23.69 47.31 46.37
N THR A 746 24.05 48.43 45.75
CA THR A 746 23.15 49.59 45.57
C THR A 746 21.97 49.25 44.67
N ILE A 747 22.18 48.43 43.64
CA ILE A 747 21.12 47.96 42.73
C ILE A 747 20.15 47.04 43.48
N LEU A 748 20.64 46.20 44.41
CA LEU A 748 19.79 45.31 45.21
C LEU A 748 18.97 46.07 46.24
N GLU A 749 19.54 47.08 46.91
CA GLU A 749 18.82 47.93 47.86
C GLU A 749 17.74 48.78 47.18
N GLU A 750 17.98 49.29 45.97
CA GLU A 750 16.96 50.02 45.20
C GLU A 750 15.79 49.12 44.75
N PHE A 751 16.03 47.82 44.53
CA PHE A 751 14.95 46.88 44.21
C PHE A 751 14.00 46.63 45.40
N GLU A 752 14.46 46.85 46.63
CA GLU A 752 13.63 46.75 47.85
C GLU A 752 12.84 48.04 48.12
N LYS A 753 13.40 49.21 47.80
CA LYS A 753 12.72 50.52 47.97
C LYS A 753 11.48 50.70 47.07
N THR A 754 11.35 49.93 45.98
CA THR A 754 10.19 49.98 45.06
C THR A 754 9.02 49.07 45.49
N ARG A 755 9.02 48.54 46.72
CA ARG A 755 7.94 47.72 47.29
C ARG A 755 6.93 48.54 48.12
N SER A 756 7.32 49.72 48.58
CA SER A 756 6.50 50.75 49.23
C SER A 756 6.03 51.76 48.21
#